data_AF-A0A7Y4W971-F1
#
_entry.id   AF-A0A7Y4W971-F1
#
_cell.length_a   1.000
_cell.length_b   1.000
_cell.length_c   1.000
_cell.angle_alpha   90.00
_cell.angle_beta   90.00
_cell.angle_gamma   90.00
#
_symmetry.space_group_name_H-M   'P 1'
#
loop_
_entity.id
_entity.type
_entity.pdbx_description
1 polymer ?
#
loop_
_entity_poly.entity_id
_entity_poly.type
_entity_poly.pdbx_seq_one_letter_code
_entity_poly.pdbx_strand_id
1 'polypeptide(L)'
;MAKGSGESKIALVGVVTLAVALTGVLLVKEPLRSSRPVGTGLEVKQTTSEQSVRARLWEDPLAAVQRGMGTAPPAASGSSKPSSGQSADSLFVQRLRPLRHAIADRIKKDEQITVLLMAMSGDPYAESAESRIRDRYAVGTALGVACYVPEDEGHLSFIEGNTQGTGFLPYEWYRLRKTKVCGEGQDRAQNTLVVWVSDDALSRGFLATLTSLSQALVCQESTEKSECLFTDDRHRLVRLNPRLQQSVTFKIVGPRSSSALRQLLDEAGDLYTEPHEGIGAWPNTDGTIELYSPWASAMKGLMAYGLKKEGGKGSACQAYEACEEEFSHRLAAANVRLVYEVGTDDRLFTTLIEELERRQVRLGWDAVILIGEWDSFYGRALPIEFRAAACAKVATFTELELKQIQVPATIKSWCPTVPRAVDLQIQRPADYESLTLNVFRYSYLSGLDGEVPGDDAVKAGRGESSKASVTAKDLLAGGLRERPEGTSQLDYVRALTTRIQDEGEGAKAIGILGRDPYDALLILKALRPAFPYAVFFTVDLDARHLHASEYKWTRNMVVASPFGLQLDGSLQRDVPPFRSSYQTATYFAVLRAVNHVTCRAGGGRQPSAGPCQAGYHVPLTPEDRVYDSAEHPRIFEVGREGAVDLSVVDVEGVRTIHPLRVDLDHTDSYGQLKQGIGPSSATVMALVGIGLFIVTALAWTNERVWLRVSRSWGLFALAGLLLLAGTAIFLTLGGGTALMAQHDEGEPFSWTAGVSIWPGEWLRFLVVLMCLVFLVKGARDLRKNSDRLTEDFLFHIDQSPRSRWTLKMCWTNVQRIYHPVATRAATTVDQAWSWYLDGAAPLQRAARLLVLFLLYGAMMASLDRWVLDEEMIQPCRGWLSCRVDSIMTLTSVSFVVLLNLAVFDEVMLCRRWVGWVNSTSGGWSDQVQQKYLREYGLSQSHQAEFDKLKYLAGIDLISRRTEAVNRLIRYPFIALLIMIAARNDYFDIWNYPLLLLLAWALNVVLALGGAMLLYRSADRAKQSVLAGLSKQMIQALGLGKDHEVRAKQVQYIIGEVEANQKGAFVPFYQQPVVESSLYGLVALLQYLYLK
;
A
#
# COMPACT_ATOMS: atom_id res chain seq x y z
N MET A 1 -59.25 13.94 25.21
CA MET A 1 -58.34 15.05 25.58
C MET A 1 -56.90 14.54 25.49
N ALA A 2 -55.99 15.38 24.94
CA ALA A 2 -54.53 15.23 24.79
C ALA A 2 -54.04 13.93 24.08
N LYS A 3 -53.82 13.89 22.76
CA LYS A 3 -52.70 14.46 21.97
C LYS A 3 -51.31 14.01 22.45
N GLY A 4 -50.74 13.01 21.77
CA GLY A 4 -49.35 12.57 21.89
C GLY A 4 -48.75 12.34 20.50
N SER A 5 -48.56 13.41 19.73
CA SER A 5 -47.97 13.39 18.37
C SER A 5 -46.43 13.38 18.43
N GLY A 6 -45.86 12.33 19.00
CA GLY A 6 -44.39 12.17 19.12
C GLY A 6 -43.74 11.24 18.08
N GLU A 7 -44.51 10.39 17.40
CA GLU A 7 -43.96 9.18 16.75
C GLU A 7 -43.45 9.36 15.31
N SER A 8 -43.67 10.52 14.65
CA SER A 8 -43.31 10.70 13.24
C SER A 8 -42.00 11.46 12.97
N LYS A 9 -41.40 12.11 13.98
CA LYS A 9 -40.23 12.98 13.76
C LYS A 9 -38.90 12.22 13.66
N ILE A 10 -38.74 11.12 14.38
CA ILE A 10 -37.46 10.36 14.39
C ILE A 10 -37.28 9.58 13.07
N ALA A 11 -38.35 9.01 12.52
CA ALA A 11 -38.32 8.32 11.24
C ALA A 11 -38.08 9.27 10.05
N LEU A 12 -38.69 10.47 10.08
CA LEU A 12 -38.49 11.46 9.02
C LEU A 12 -37.07 12.06 9.05
N VAL A 13 -36.52 12.31 10.25
CA VAL A 13 -35.13 12.76 10.38
C VAL A 13 -34.17 11.71 9.84
N GLY A 14 -34.38 10.42 10.16
CA GLY A 14 -33.55 9.31 9.64
C GLY A 14 -33.61 9.16 8.12
N VAL A 15 -34.78 9.33 7.50
CA VAL A 15 -34.93 9.28 6.03
C VAL A 15 -34.33 10.53 5.37
N VAL A 16 -34.47 11.70 5.99
CA VAL A 16 -33.89 12.95 5.47
C VAL A 16 -32.37 12.98 5.63
N THR A 17 -31.80 12.50 6.74
CA THR A 17 -30.34 12.35 6.86
C THR A 17 -29.81 11.28 5.91
N LEU A 18 -30.54 10.19 5.68
CA LEU A 18 -30.15 9.18 4.68
C LEU A 18 -30.20 9.76 3.26
N ALA A 19 -31.23 10.53 2.92
CA ALA A 19 -31.34 11.19 1.62
C ALA A 19 -30.28 12.28 1.42
N VAL A 20 -30.01 13.10 2.45
CA VAL A 20 -28.94 14.12 2.42
C VAL A 20 -27.56 13.48 2.36
N ALA A 21 -27.32 12.37 3.05
CA ALA A 21 -26.09 11.59 2.96
C ALA A 21 -25.92 10.96 1.56
N LEU A 22 -26.96 10.33 1.01
CA LEU A 22 -26.96 9.79 -0.37
C LEU A 22 -26.74 10.89 -1.42
N THR A 23 -27.32 12.07 -1.21
CA THR A 23 -27.14 13.22 -2.12
C THR A 23 -25.74 13.82 -1.99
N GLY A 24 -25.18 13.87 -0.78
CA GLY A 24 -23.79 14.26 -0.53
C GLY A 24 -22.77 13.30 -1.17
N VAL A 25 -23.03 11.99 -1.10
CA VAL A 25 -22.19 10.94 -1.70
C VAL A 25 -22.13 11.04 -3.23
N LEU A 26 -23.23 11.45 -3.88
CA LEU A 26 -23.25 11.63 -5.34
C LEU A 26 -22.58 12.93 -5.81
N LEU A 27 -22.30 13.88 -4.90
CA LEU A 27 -21.89 15.25 -5.25
C LEU A 27 -20.42 15.59 -4.96
N VAL A 28 -19.65 14.73 -4.28
CA VAL A 28 -18.24 15.00 -3.95
C VAL A 28 -17.30 14.14 -4.81
N LYS A 29 -17.18 14.49 -6.09
CA LYS A 29 -15.97 14.17 -6.86
C LYS A 29 -15.03 15.37 -6.76
N GLU A 30 -13.96 15.22 -5.98
CA GLU A 30 -12.93 16.25 -5.87
C GLU A 30 -12.31 16.53 -7.25
N PRO A 31 -12.15 17.80 -7.65
CA PRO A 31 -11.45 18.13 -8.89
C PRO A 31 -9.99 17.70 -8.79
N LEU A 32 -9.42 17.18 -9.88
CA LEU A 32 -7.98 16.95 -9.99
C LEU A 32 -7.24 18.27 -9.75
N ARG A 33 -6.33 18.29 -8.77
CA ARG A 33 -5.49 19.45 -8.45
C ARG A 33 -4.04 19.02 -8.33
N SER A 34 -3.15 19.76 -8.97
CA SER A 34 -1.70 19.63 -8.78
C SER A 34 -1.34 20.05 -7.35
N SER A 35 -0.38 19.33 -6.75
CA SER A 35 0.23 19.69 -5.47
C SER A 35 1.48 20.56 -5.65
N ARG A 36 1.85 20.91 -6.89
CA ARG A 36 3.02 21.72 -7.21
C ARG A 36 2.90 23.10 -6.54
N PRO A 37 3.93 23.56 -5.80
CA PRO A 37 3.92 24.90 -5.24
C PRO A 37 3.95 25.93 -6.38
N VAL A 38 3.02 26.88 -6.36
CA VAL A 38 3.08 28.07 -7.22
C VAL A 38 4.25 28.95 -6.79
N GLY A 39 5.08 29.37 -7.75
CA GLY A 39 6.32 30.09 -7.49
C GLY A 39 6.06 31.41 -6.77
N THR A 40 6.34 31.48 -5.47
CA THR A 40 6.34 32.76 -4.75
C THR A 40 7.75 33.33 -4.82
N GLY A 41 7.99 34.15 -5.84
CA GLY A 41 9.21 34.95 -5.94
C GLY A 41 9.26 35.95 -4.79
N LEU A 42 9.95 35.62 -3.71
CA LEU A 42 10.35 36.60 -2.71
C LEU A 42 11.45 37.48 -3.31
N GLU A 43 11.04 38.61 -3.91
CA GLU A 43 11.95 39.66 -4.35
C GLU A 43 12.63 40.29 -3.13
N VAL A 44 13.84 39.82 -2.83
CA VAL A 44 14.76 40.51 -1.93
C VAL A 44 15.81 41.19 -2.79
N LYS A 45 15.73 42.52 -2.92
CA LYS A 45 16.81 43.31 -3.53
C LYS A 45 18.06 43.19 -2.65
N GLN A 46 19.09 42.53 -3.15
CA GLN A 46 20.38 42.42 -2.47
C GLN A 46 21.43 43.29 -3.18
N THR A 47 22.32 43.89 -2.38
CA THR A 47 23.52 44.58 -2.86
C THR A 47 24.62 43.57 -3.12
N THR A 48 25.06 43.44 -4.36
CA THR A 48 26.24 42.63 -4.75
C THR A 48 27.51 43.34 -4.30
N SER A 49 28.20 42.78 -3.31
CA SER A 49 29.63 43.05 -3.08
C SER A 49 30.40 41.85 -3.64
N GLU A 50 31.14 42.04 -4.74
CA GLU A 50 32.15 41.10 -5.28
C GLU A 50 31.66 39.66 -5.57
N GLN A 51 31.35 39.32 -6.84
CA GLN A 51 31.22 37.95 -7.41
C GLN A 51 30.69 36.82 -6.49
N SER A 52 29.82 37.17 -5.55
CA SER A 52 29.28 36.31 -4.51
C SER A 52 27.89 36.81 -4.15
N VAL A 53 27.00 35.88 -3.79
CA VAL A 53 25.63 36.17 -3.39
C VAL A 53 25.34 35.50 -2.07
N ARG A 54 24.57 36.16 -1.20
CA ARG A 54 24.14 35.54 0.05
C ARG A 54 23.19 34.38 -0.25
N ALA A 55 23.60 33.17 0.10
CA ALA A 55 22.83 31.96 -0.12
C ALA A 55 23.15 30.94 0.98
N ARG A 56 22.12 30.34 1.58
CA ARG A 56 22.34 29.19 2.47
C ARG A 56 22.78 27.97 1.64
N LEU A 57 23.50 27.05 2.27
CA LEU A 57 24.04 25.83 1.64
C LEU A 57 23.00 24.90 1.00
N TRP A 58 21.72 25.04 1.35
CA TRP A 58 20.62 24.24 0.77
C TRP A 58 19.85 24.96 -0.34
N GLU A 59 20.06 26.26 -0.56
CA GLU A 59 19.30 27.01 -1.56
C GLU A 59 19.67 26.57 -2.99
N ASP A 60 18.77 26.74 -3.96
CA ASP A 60 19.06 26.49 -5.37
C ASP A 60 20.25 27.40 -5.82
N PRO A 61 21.36 26.82 -6.30
CA PRO A 61 22.55 27.59 -6.67
C PRO A 61 22.30 28.53 -7.85
N LEU A 62 21.46 28.14 -8.83
CA LEU A 62 21.15 29.00 -9.97
C LEU A 62 20.20 30.13 -9.57
N ALA A 63 19.13 29.80 -8.83
CA ALA A 63 18.15 30.80 -8.40
C ALA A 63 18.76 31.81 -7.40
N ALA A 64 19.72 31.38 -6.57
CA ALA A 64 20.45 32.28 -5.68
C ALA A 64 21.24 33.34 -6.49
N VAL A 65 22.01 32.91 -7.50
CA VAL A 65 22.80 33.82 -8.34
C VAL A 65 21.90 34.76 -9.14
N GLN A 66 20.81 34.23 -9.73
CA GLN A 66 19.83 35.04 -10.46
C GLN A 66 19.19 36.13 -9.58
N ARG A 67 18.84 35.82 -8.33
CA ARG A 67 18.31 36.81 -7.39
C ARG A 67 19.33 37.88 -7.00
N GLY A 68 20.59 37.48 -6.79
CA GLY A 68 21.68 38.39 -6.40
C GLY A 68 21.99 39.47 -7.43
N MET A 69 21.81 39.17 -8.72
CA MET A 69 22.06 40.12 -9.80
C MET A 69 20.94 41.16 -9.98
N GLY A 70 19.73 40.88 -9.49
CA GLY A 70 18.54 41.70 -9.73
C GLY A 70 18.18 41.82 -11.21
N THR A 71 16.99 42.34 -11.51
CA THR A 71 16.63 42.86 -12.83
C THR A 71 17.38 44.17 -13.08
N ALA A 72 18.70 44.13 -13.21
CA ALA A 72 19.44 45.26 -13.74
C ALA A 72 18.92 45.52 -15.17
N PRO A 73 18.38 46.72 -15.48
CA PRO A 73 18.04 47.03 -16.86
C PRO A 73 19.32 46.84 -17.69
N PRO A 74 19.22 46.32 -18.94
CA PRO A 74 20.39 46.23 -19.81
C PRO A 74 21.04 47.60 -19.79
N ALA A 75 22.29 47.66 -19.33
CA ALA A 75 23.01 48.92 -19.18
C ALA A 75 22.79 49.72 -20.47
N ALA A 76 22.15 50.89 -20.32
CA ALA A 76 21.94 51.78 -21.43
C ALA A 76 23.29 51.91 -22.15
N SER A 77 23.26 51.65 -23.46
CA SER A 77 24.36 51.71 -24.40
C SER A 77 25.13 53.03 -24.26
N GLY A 78 26.09 53.05 -23.35
CA GLY A 78 27.00 54.15 -23.05
C GLY A 78 28.43 53.72 -23.28
N SER A 79 28.83 53.74 -24.55
CA SER A 79 30.21 53.86 -25.05
C SER A 79 31.32 53.01 -24.40
N SER A 80 31.56 51.83 -24.97
CA SER A 80 32.87 51.49 -25.55
C SER A 80 32.70 50.33 -26.53
N LYS A 81 32.98 50.56 -27.82
CA LYS A 81 33.12 49.48 -28.79
C LYS A 81 34.15 48.48 -28.23
N PRO A 82 33.87 47.16 -28.18
CA PRO A 82 34.93 46.19 -27.94
C PRO A 82 35.94 46.34 -29.07
N SER A 83 37.22 46.51 -28.72
CA SER A 83 38.31 46.48 -29.69
C SER A 83 38.19 45.19 -30.50
N SER A 84 38.12 45.34 -31.83
CA SER A 84 38.07 44.25 -32.79
C SER A 84 39.28 43.33 -32.61
N GLY A 85 39.09 42.18 -31.93
CA GLY A 85 40.15 41.18 -31.78
C GLY A 85 40.00 40.17 -30.63
N GLN A 86 39.19 40.43 -29.58
CA GLN A 86 39.02 39.49 -28.46
C GLN A 86 37.84 38.53 -28.70
N SER A 87 38.11 37.22 -28.75
CA SER A 87 37.06 36.20 -28.86
C SER A 87 36.28 36.08 -27.54
N ALA A 88 35.00 35.69 -27.61
CA ALA A 88 34.16 35.52 -26.42
C ALA A 88 34.76 34.51 -25.40
N ASP A 89 35.51 33.52 -25.90
CA ASP A 89 36.25 32.55 -25.08
C ASP A 89 37.43 33.17 -24.32
N SER A 90 38.13 34.14 -24.92
CA SER A 90 39.20 34.88 -24.23
C SER A 90 38.67 35.68 -23.04
N LEU A 91 37.46 36.23 -23.15
CA LEU A 91 36.79 36.96 -22.06
C LEU A 91 36.37 36.02 -20.92
N PHE A 92 35.88 34.82 -21.22
CA PHE A 92 35.53 33.82 -20.19
C PHE A 92 36.77 33.30 -19.45
N VAL A 93 37.86 33.00 -20.17
CA VAL A 93 39.14 32.59 -19.56
C VAL A 93 39.70 33.69 -18.65
N GLN A 94 39.54 34.96 -19.02
CA GLN A 94 39.90 36.09 -18.14
C GLN A 94 39.03 36.16 -16.88
N ARG A 95 37.74 35.82 -16.97
CA ARG A 95 36.83 35.79 -15.80
C ARG A 95 37.12 34.63 -14.84
N LEU A 96 37.70 33.53 -15.32
CA LEU A 96 38.16 32.41 -14.47
C LEU A 96 39.45 32.73 -13.69
N ARG A 97 40.10 33.86 -13.98
CA ARG A 97 41.38 34.25 -13.37
C ARG A 97 41.38 34.24 -11.84
N PRO A 98 40.39 34.81 -11.12
CA PRO A 98 40.40 34.80 -9.66
C PRO A 98 40.40 33.38 -9.09
N LEU A 99 39.60 32.49 -9.68
CA LEU A 99 39.52 31.09 -9.28
C LEU A 99 40.82 30.33 -9.58
N ARG A 100 41.44 30.58 -10.75
CA ARG A 100 42.77 30.04 -11.10
C ARG A 100 43.86 30.48 -10.12
N HIS A 101 43.88 31.76 -9.72
CA HIS A 101 44.83 32.28 -8.73
C HIS A 101 44.60 31.63 -7.36
N ALA A 102 43.33 31.47 -6.95
CA ALA A 102 42.97 30.81 -5.70
C ALA A 102 43.41 29.32 -5.67
N ILE A 103 43.36 28.62 -6.80
CA ILE A 103 43.92 27.26 -6.97
C ILE A 103 45.45 27.30 -6.84
N ALA A 104 46.12 28.17 -7.61
CA ALA A 104 47.58 28.27 -7.62
C ALA A 104 48.16 28.66 -6.25
N ASP A 105 47.50 29.52 -5.49
CA ASP A 105 47.94 29.97 -4.17
C ASP A 105 47.82 28.89 -3.10
N ARG A 106 46.86 27.97 -3.20
CA ARG A 106 46.77 26.79 -2.32
C ARG A 106 47.86 25.77 -2.65
N ILE A 107 48.15 25.58 -3.93
CA ILE A 107 49.21 24.65 -4.37
C ILE A 107 50.61 25.16 -4.01
N LYS A 108 50.83 26.48 -3.94
CA LYS A 108 52.05 27.06 -3.36
C LYS A 108 52.26 26.68 -1.88
N LYS A 109 51.22 26.22 -1.18
CA LYS A 109 51.26 25.74 0.21
C LYS A 109 51.35 24.21 0.30
N ASP A 110 51.66 23.54 -0.81
CA ASP A 110 51.72 22.07 -0.95
C ASP A 110 50.39 21.36 -0.60
N GLU A 111 49.26 22.02 -0.86
CA GLU A 111 47.92 21.45 -0.67
C GLU A 111 47.40 20.78 -1.96
N GLN A 112 46.86 19.56 -1.81
CA GLN A 112 46.15 18.83 -2.86
C GLN A 112 44.68 19.31 -2.96
N ILE A 113 44.16 19.37 -4.18
CA ILE A 113 42.83 19.89 -4.49
C ILE A 113 42.05 18.87 -5.33
N THR A 114 40.85 18.51 -4.89
CA THR A 114 39.87 17.80 -5.72
C THR A 114 38.86 18.79 -6.28
N VAL A 115 38.64 18.80 -7.60
CA VAL A 115 37.60 19.60 -8.25
C VAL A 115 36.46 18.68 -8.67
N LEU A 116 35.27 18.89 -8.09
CA LEU A 116 34.05 18.19 -8.43
C LEU A 116 33.24 19.03 -9.43
N LEU A 117 33.13 18.54 -10.66
CA LEU A 117 32.31 19.12 -11.72
C LEU A 117 30.92 18.48 -11.64
N MET A 118 29.96 19.20 -11.06
CA MET A 118 28.59 18.73 -10.81
C MET A 118 27.67 19.14 -11.96
N ALA A 119 27.14 18.17 -12.71
CA ALA A 119 26.08 18.44 -13.68
C ALA A 119 24.73 18.68 -12.96
N MET A 120 23.97 19.69 -13.38
CA MET A 120 22.66 20.03 -12.81
C MET A 120 21.66 20.46 -13.88
N SER A 121 20.37 20.23 -13.65
CA SER A 121 19.34 20.69 -14.59
C SER A 121 19.34 22.23 -14.71
N GLY A 122 19.36 22.72 -15.94
CA GLY A 122 19.23 24.14 -16.26
C GLY A 122 17.79 24.64 -16.28
N ASP A 123 16.82 23.73 -16.27
CA ASP A 123 15.43 24.05 -16.54
C ASP A 123 14.80 24.95 -15.45
N PRO A 124 13.91 25.89 -15.84
CA PRO A 124 13.23 26.78 -14.92
C PRO A 124 12.02 26.12 -14.22
N TYR A 125 11.69 24.87 -14.54
CA TYR A 125 10.54 24.17 -13.94
C TYR A 125 10.76 23.84 -12.46
N ALA A 126 9.67 23.77 -11.69
CA ALA A 126 9.74 23.56 -10.24
C ALA A 126 10.35 22.20 -9.85
N GLU A 127 10.19 21.16 -10.67
CA GLU A 127 10.87 19.87 -10.46
C GLU A 127 12.38 20.07 -10.51
N SER A 128 12.88 20.78 -11.51
CA SER A 128 14.31 20.99 -11.72
C SER A 128 14.92 21.88 -10.65
N ALA A 129 14.18 22.89 -10.18
CA ALA A 129 14.56 23.69 -9.02
C ALA A 129 14.67 22.84 -7.73
N GLU A 130 13.68 22.00 -7.44
CA GLU A 130 13.72 21.10 -6.27
C GLU A 130 14.85 20.07 -6.40
N SER A 131 15.09 19.53 -7.59
CA SER A 131 16.22 18.64 -7.89
C SER A 131 17.56 19.32 -7.59
N ARG A 132 17.78 20.58 -8.02
CA ARG A 132 18.99 21.35 -7.70
C ARG A 132 19.19 21.57 -6.19
N ILE A 133 18.11 21.88 -5.47
CA ILE A 133 18.12 22.02 -3.99
C ILE A 133 18.57 20.71 -3.34
N ARG A 134 17.98 19.58 -3.78
CA ARG A 134 18.28 18.25 -3.25
C ARG A 134 19.72 17.83 -3.53
N ASP A 135 20.20 18.07 -4.74
CA ASP A 135 21.56 17.73 -5.16
C ASP A 135 22.60 18.56 -4.39
N ARG A 136 22.41 19.88 -4.24
CA ARG A 136 23.29 20.73 -3.41
C ARG A 136 23.32 20.29 -1.95
N TYR A 137 22.16 19.95 -1.38
CA TYR A 137 22.07 19.42 -0.02
C TYR A 137 22.82 18.08 0.13
N ALA A 138 22.65 17.15 -0.82
CA ALA A 138 23.33 15.85 -0.79
C ALA A 138 24.86 16.01 -0.89
N VAL A 139 25.35 16.87 -1.77
CA VAL A 139 26.79 17.15 -1.92
C VAL A 139 27.35 17.78 -0.65
N GLY A 140 26.71 18.83 -0.13
CA GLY A 140 27.18 19.52 1.09
C GLY A 140 27.22 18.60 2.31
N THR A 141 26.20 17.76 2.49
CA THR A 141 26.15 16.79 3.60
C THR A 141 27.14 15.64 3.45
N ALA A 142 27.34 15.12 2.22
CA ALA A 142 28.38 14.13 1.93
C ALA A 142 29.77 14.66 2.27
N LEU A 143 30.08 15.89 1.83
CA LEU A 143 31.33 16.57 2.18
C LEU A 143 31.48 16.74 3.69
N GLY A 144 30.41 17.13 4.39
CA GLY A 144 30.38 17.23 5.85
C GLY A 144 30.76 15.93 6.57
N VAL A 145 30.15 14.81 6.15
CA VAL A 145 30.43 13.45 6.66
C VAL A 145 31.86 13.00 6.32
N ALA A 146 32.34 13.36 5.13
CA ALA A 146 33.72 13.15 4.70
C ALA A 146 34.75 14.07 5.40
N CYS A 147 34.33 14.81 6.44
CA CYS A 147 35.11 15.74 7.25
C CYS A 147 35.47 17.09 6.59
N TYR A 148 34.88 17.43 5.46
CA TYR A 148 35.04 18.75 4.87
C TYR A 148 34.10 19.77 5.52
N VAL A 149 34.50 21.04 5.52
CA VAL A 149 33.66 22.18 5.94
C VAL A 149 33.73 23.26 4.86
N PRO A 150 32.61 23.96 4.58
CA PRO A 150 32.61 25.08 3.66
C PRO A 150 33.52 26.20 4.16
N GLU A 151 34.21 26.88 3.26
CA GLU A 151 35.00 28.07 3.62
C GLU A 151 34.10 29.29 3.89
N ASP A 152 32.98 29.40 3.16
CA ASP A 152 31.94 30.41 3.38
C ASP A 152 30.58 29.72 3.53
N GLU A 153 29.98 29.85 4.71
CA GLU A 153 28.66 29.27 5.05
C GLU A 153 27.48 30.15 4.60
N GLY A 154 27.74 31.43 4.31
CA GLY A 154 26.72 32.45 4.09
C GLY A 154 26.61 32.93 2.64
N HIS A 155 27.60 32.66 1.80
CA HIS A 155 27.63 33.12 0.41
C HIS A 155 27.97 31.99 -0.57
N LEU A 156 27.37 32.09 -1.74
CA LEU A 156 27.68 31.29 -2.92
C LEU A 156 28.48 32.16 -3.88
N SER A 157 29.68 31.72 -4.23
CA SER A 157 30.51 32.40 -5.23
C SER A 157 30.06 32.01 -6.63
N PHE A 158 30.22 32.90 -7.61
CA PHE A 158 29.87 32.59 -8.99
C PHE A 158 30.76 33.34 -9.99
N ILE A 159 30.85 32.78 -11.20
CA ILE A 159 31.53 33.38 -12.34
C ILE A 159 30.50 33.63 -13.43
N GLU A 160 30.50 34.83 -14.01
CA GLU A 160 29.68 35.13 -15.19
C GLU A 160 30.20 34.34 -16.39
N GLY A 161 29.34 33.49 -16.98
CA GLY A 161 29.75 32.69 -18.12
C GLY A 161 29.73 33.47 -19.44
N ASN A 162 30.07 32.78 -20.52
CA ASN A 162 30.16 33.32 -21.87
C ASN A 162 28.75 33.65 -22.41
N THR A 163 28.64 34.75 -23.18
CA THR A 163 27.39 35.24 -23.80
C THR A 163 26.73 34.25 -24.77
N GLN A 164 27.35 33.09 -25.03
CA GLN A 164 26.88 32.06 -25.95
C GLN A 164 26.31 30.79 -25.28
N GLY A 165 26.13 30.72 -23.95
CA GLY A 165 25.35 29.60 -23.36
C GLY A 165 25.68 29.22 -21.92
N THR A 166 26.77 29.71 -21.34
CA THR A 166 27.03 29.53 -19.90
C THR A 166 26.51 30.78 -19.20
N GLY A 167 25.29 30.75 -18.65
CA GLY A 167 24.72 31.92 -17.97
C GLY A 167 25.58 32.34 -16.76
N PHE A 168 25.59 31.48 -15.75
CA PHE A 168 26.42 31.64 -14.55
C PHE A 168 27.02 30.30 -14.15
N LEU A 169 28.22 30.34 -13.57
CA LEU A 169 28.93 29.18 -13.05
C LEU A 169 29.12 29.34 -11.53
N PRO A 170 28.17 28.86 -10.71
CA PRO A 170 28.32 28.87 -9.26
C PRO A 170 29.41 27.90 -8.79
N TYR A 171 30.16 28.28 -7.75
CA TYR A 171 31.17 27.42 -7.16
C TYR A 171 31.33 27.64 -5.66
N GLU A 172 31.85 26.63 -4.96
CA GLU A 172 32.03 26.62 -3.52
C GLU A 172 33.33 25.92 -3.12
N TRP A 173 34.00 26.47 -2.09
CA TRP A 173 35.21 25.89 -1.53
C TRP A 173 34.91 25.17 -0.22
N TYR A 174 35.51 23.99 -0.08
CA TYR A 174 35.47 23.18 1.13
C TYR A 174 36.88 22.79 1.55
N ARG A 175 37.16 22.81 2.85
CA ARG A 175 38.46 22.39 3.40
C ARG A 175 38.31 21.20 4.33
N LEU A 176 39.30 20.31 4.32
CA LEU A 176 39.34 19.18 5.23
C LEU A 176 39.61 19.65 6.67
N ARG A 177 38.76 19.23 7.62
CA ARG A 177 38.95 19.53 9.04
C ARG A 177 40.18 18.82 9.59
N LYS A 178 41.08 19.58 10.20
CA LYS A 178 42.22 19.06 10.96
C LYS A 178 41.79 18.74 12.39
N THR A 179 41.15 17.60 12.59
CA THR A 179 40.82 17.06 13.93
C THR A 179 41.53 15.72 14.14
N LYS A 180 41.59 15.24 15.39
CA LYS A 180 42.13 13.90 15.72
C LYS A 180 41.50 12.76 14.90
N VAL A 181 40.25 12.93 14.49
CA VAL A 181 39.44 11.93 13.78
C VAL A 181 39.53 12.08 12.25
N CYS A 182 39.68 13.31 11.76
CA CYS A 182 39.58 13.63 10.34
C CYS A 182 40.93 13.82 9.63
N GLY A 183 42.03 13.96 10.37
CA GLY A 183 43.35 14.35 9.84
C GLY A 183 44.36 13.25 9.51
N GLU A 184 44.03 11.96 9.70
CA GLU A 184 45.00 10.86 9.58
C GLU A 184 45.04 10.14 8.20
N GLY A 185 44.19 10.53 7.24
CA GLY A 185 44.14 9.87 5.93
C GLY A 185 45.13 10.48 4.93
N GLN A 186 46.19 9.75 4.56
CA GLN A 186 47.20 10.20 3.58
C GLN A 186 46.67 10.35 2.14
N ASP A 187 45.51 9.77 1.82
CA ASP A 187 44.98 9.69 0.44
C ASP A 187 43.83 10.70 0.12
N ARG A 188 43.56 11.67 1.00
CA ARG A 188 42.50 12.69 0.80
C ARG A 188 43.06 14.08 0.53
N ALA A 189 42.46 14.77 -0.44
CA ALA A 189 42.81 16.15 -0.75
C ALA A 189 42.45 17.10 0.41
N GLN A 190 43.33 18.07 0.70
CA GLN A 190 43.11 19.05 1.77
C GLN A 190 41.99 20.03 1.43
N ASN A 191 41.77 20.30 0.14
CA ASN A 191 40.70 21.18 -0.33
C ASN A 191 39.85 20.49 -1.40
N THR A 192 38.57 20.84 -1.44
CA THR A 192 37.63 20.41 -2.47
C THR A 192 36.90 21.62 -3.02
N LEU A 193 36.92 21.77 -4.35
CA LEU A 193 36.20 22.81 -5.08
C LEU A 193 35.00 22.15 -5.76
N VAL A 194 33.80 22.60 -5.45
CA VAL A 194 32.57 22.17 -6.12
C VAL A 194 32.18 23.22 -7.15
N VAL A 195 32.03 22.81 -8.40
CA VAL A 195 31.62 23.67 -9.51
C VAL A 195 30.30 23.16 -10.06
N TRP A 196 29.27 24.01 -10.02
CA TRP A 196 27.92 23.68 -10.47
C TRP A 196 27.76 24.05 -11.94
N VAL A 197 27.56 23.07 -12.82
CA VAL A 197 27.47 23.24 -14.27
C VAL A 197 26.06 22.89 -14.75
N SER A 198 25.35 23.86 -15.32
CA SER A 198 24.03 23.64 -15.92
C SER A 198 24.11 22.73 -17.16
N ASP A 199 23.18 21.81 -17.32
CA ASP A 199 23.07 20.96 -18.51
C ASP A 199 22.88 21.80 -19.81
N ASP A 200 22.30 23.01 -19.71
CA ASP A 200 22.22 23.95 -20.85
C ASP A 200 23.61 24.30 -21.40
N ALA A 201 24.58 24.49 -20.49
CA ALA A 201 25.96 24.77 -20.83
C ALA A 201 26.64 23.56 -21.50
N LEU A 202 26.18 22.36 -21.18
CA LEU A 202 26.74 21.08 -21.65
C LEU A 202 26.10 20.59 -22.96
N SER A 203 24.97 21.18 -23.36
CA SER A 203 24.18 20.80 -24.54
C SER A 203 24.93 20.87 -25.88
N ARG A 204 26.01 21.64 -25.98
CA ARG A 204 26.83 21.80 -27.19
C ARG A 204 28.02 20.83 -27.27
N GLY A 205 28.21 19.99 -26.26
CA GLY A 205 29.34 19.07 -26.11
C GLY A 205 29.70 18.96 -24.64
N PHE A 206 29.32 17.86 -24.00
CA PHE A 206 29.52 17.61 -22.57
C PHE A 206 31.01 17.50 -22.23
N LEU A 207 31.73 16.61 -22.90
CA LEU A 207 33.16 16.38 -22.68
C LEU A 207 34.00 17.57 -23.15
N ALA A 208 33.69 18.15 -24.31
CA ALA A 208 34.38 19.31 -24.85
C ALA A 208 34.27 20.52 -23.91
N THR A 209 33.07 20.81 -23.40
CA THR A 209 32.84 21.94 -22.49
C THR A 209 33.57 21.74 -21.16
N LEU A 210 33.48 20.56 -20.55
CA LEU A 210 34.16 20.28 -19.28
C LEU A 210 35.69 20.20 -19.44
N THR A 211 36.18 19.73 -20.59
CA THR A 211 37.61 19.73 -20.90
C THR A 211 38.12 21.16 -21.05
N SER A 212 37.42 22.01 -21.80
CA SER A 212 37.77 23.43 -21.94
C SER A 212 37.77 24.15 -20.59
N LEU A 213 36.74 23.94 -19.76
CA LEU A 213 36.63 24.52 -18.44
C LEU A 213 37.78 24.06 -17.51
N SER A 214 38.05 22.75 -17.45
CA SER A 214 39.10 22.20 -16.59
C SER A 214 40.50 22.64 -17.02
N GLN A 215 40.79 22.69 -18.32
CA GLN A 215 42.04 23.23 -18.85
C GLN A 215 42.21 24.71 -18.50
N ALA A 216 41.17 25.54 -18.65
CA ALA A 216 41.23 26.96 -18.34
C ALA A 216 41.55 27.24 -16.86
N LEU A 217 41.15 26.35 -15.95
CA LEU A 217 41.43 26.43 -14.51
C LEU A 217 42.88 26.11 -14.14
N VAL A 218 43.60 25.32 -14.95
CA VAL A 218 44.99 24.88 -14.67
C VAL A 218 46.01 25.23 -15.76
N CYS A 219 45.63 26.12 -16.67
CA CYS A 219 46.52 26.54 -17.74
C CYS A 219 47.74 27.32 -17.23
N GLN A 220 48.84 27.27 -17.99
CA GLN A 220 50.00 28.11 -17.76
C GLN A 220 49.73 29.53 -18.25
N GLU A 221 49.85 30.52 -17.37
CA GLU A 221 49.53 31.92 -17.67
C GLU A 221 50.71 32.67 -18.31
N SER A 222 50.42 33.52 -19.29
CA SER A 222 51.38 34.45 -19.90
C SER A 222 51.70 35.60 -18.94
N THR A 223 52.98 35.89 -18.77
CA THR A 223 53.48 36.98 -17.91
C THR A 223 53.07 38.38 -18.37
N GLU A 224 52.70 38.56 -19.64
CA GLU A 224 52.41 39.88 -20.23
C GLU A 224 50.91 40.15 -20.43
N LYS A 225 50.11 39.12 -20.75
CA LYS A 225 48.69 39.26 -21.14
C LYS A 225 47.69 38.61 -20.18
N SER A 226 48.15 37.88 -19.15
CA SER A 226 47.27 37.14 -18.22
C SER A 226 46.35 36.11 -18.90
N GLU A 227 46.71 35.69 -20.12
CA GLU A 227 46.00 34.69 -20.94
C GLU A 227 46.66 33.32 -20.81
N CYS A 228 45.91 32.24 -21.05
CA CYS A 228 46.48 30.90 -21.14
C CYS A 228 47.45 30.81 -22.33
N LEU A 229 48.64 30.25 -22.09
CA LEU A 229 49.60 29.96 -23.15
C LEU A 229 49.11 28.81 -24.01
N PHE A 230 49.38 28.89 -25.31
CA PHE A 230 49.10 27.82 -26.26
C PHE A 230 50.40 27.14 -26.68
N THR A 231 50.32 25.89 -27.12
CA THR A 231 51.46 25.20 -27.74
C THR A 231 51.81 25.84 -29.08
N ASP A 232 53.10 25.83 -29.43
CA ASP A 232 53.60 26.39 -30.71
C ASP A 232 53.28 25.50 -31.93
N ASP A 233 52.59 24.38 -31.71
CA ASP A 233 52.17 23.46 -32.75
C ASP A 233 51.02 24.03 -33.59
N ARG A 234 50.79 23.44 -34.77
CA ARG A 234 49.72 23.85 -35.71
C ARG A 234 48.32 23.92 -35.05
N HIS A 235 48.11 23.21 -33.94
CA HIS A 235 46.81 23.04 -33.29
C HIS A 235 46.55 24.00 -32.11
N ARG A 236 47.53 24.80 -31.67
CA ARG A 236 47.40 25.79 -30.56
C ARG A 236 46.61 25.23 -29.35
N LEU A 237 47.09 24.16 -28.71
CA LEU A 237 46.45 23.57 -27.53
C LEU A 237 46.80 24.36 -26.26
N VAL A 238 45.91 24.39 -25.27
CA VAL A 238 46.19 25.04 -23.98
C VAL A 238 47.35 24.34 -23.28
N ARG A 239 48.42 25.08 -22.98
CA ARG A 239 49.57 24.57 -22.25
C ARG A 239 49.23 24.45 -20.77
N LEU A 240 49.25 23.23 -20.23
CA LEU A 240 48.93 22.95 -18.84
C LEU A 240 50.15 23.16 -17.93
N ASN A 241 49.90 23.60 -16.70
CA ASN A 241 50.97 23.76 -15.71
C ASN A 241 51.24 22.41 -15.00
N PRO A 242 52.44 21.81 -15.13
CA PRO A 242 52.71 20.47 -14.61
C PRO A 242 52.60 20.37 -13.08
N ARG A 243 52.89 21.45 -12.34
CA ARG A 243 52.72 21.46 -10.88
C ARG A 243 51.24 21.43 -10.49
N LEU A 244 50.39 22.13 -11.25
CA LEU A 244 48.94 22.11 -11.03
C LEU A 244 48.39 20.73 -11.39
N GLN A 245 48.84 20.12 -12.49
CA GLN A 245 48.40 18.77 -12.89
C GLN A 245 48.71 17.70 -11.83
N GLN A 246 49.85 17.80 -11.14
CA GLN A 246 50.23 16.86 -10.07
C GLN A 246 49.43 17.05 -8.77
N SER A 247 48.82 18.21 -8.55
CA SER A 247 48.18 18.57 -7.27
C SER A 247 46.68 18.79 -7.36
N VAL A 248 46.11 18.82 -8.57
CA VAL A 248 44.68 19.03 -8.83
C VAL A 248 44.12 17.81 -9.54
N THR A 249 43.08 17.20 -8.97
CA THR A 249 42.34 16.10 -9.60
C THR A 249 40.92 16.54 -9.92
N PHE A 250 40.54 16.43 -11.20
CA PHE A 250 39.18 16.70 -11.67
C PHE A 250 38.36 15.42 -11.72
N LYS A 251 37.14 15.49 -11.20
CA LYS A 251 36.16 14.40 -11.19
C LYS A 251 34.79 14.92 -11.64
N ILE A 252 34.06 14.13 -12.42
CA ILE A 252 32.74 14.49 -12.95
C ILE A 252 31.67 13.72 -12.18
N VAL A 253 30.68 14.43 -11.65
CA VAL A 253 29.46 13.82 -11.10
C VAL A 253 28.30 14.19 -12.02
N GLY A 254 27.85 13.22 -12.81
CA GLY A 254 26.89 13.41 -13.90
C GLY A 254 27.05 12.37 -15.00
N PRO A 255 26.34 12.52 -16.13
CA PRO A 255 25.33 13.55 -16.43
C PRO A 255 24.00 13.38 -15.65
N ARG A 256 23.13 14.40 -15.63
CA ARG A 256 21.94 14.41 -14.75
C ARG A 256 20.82 13.46 -15.17
N SER A 257 20.85 12.92 -16.38
CA SER A 257 19.85 12.00 -16.91
C SER A 257 20.44 10.98 -17.89
N SER A 258 19.75 9.85 -18.09
CA SER A 258 20.11 8.86 -19.12
C SER A 258 20.12 9.46 -20.53
N SER A 259 19.29 10.48 -20.80
CA SER A 259 19.31 11.25 -22.05
C SER A 259 20.64 12.01 -22.23
N ALA A 260 21.12 12.66 -21.17
CA ALA A 260 22.37 13.41 -21.19
C ALA A 260 23.60 12.46 -21.24
N LEU A 261 23.54 11.30 -20.58
CA LEU A 261 24.57 10.27 -20.71
C LEU A 261 24.63 9.72 -22.15
N ARG A 262 23.49 9.55 -22.81
CA ARG A 262 23.47 9.18 -24.23
C ARG A 262 24.12 10.24 -25.13
N GLN A 263 23.93 11.53 -24.84
CA GLN A 263 24.60 12.61 -25.58
C GLN A 263 26.13 12.59 -25.37
N LEU A 264 26.57 12.34 -24.13
CA LEU A 264 27.99 12.14 -23.81
C LEU A 264 28.59 10.98 -24.62
N LEU A 265 27.88 9.85 -24.76
CA LEU A 265 28.33 8.71 -25.57
C LEU A 265 28.41 9.02 -27.07
N ASP A 266 27.49 9.83 -27.58
CA ASP A 266 27.51 10.23 -28.99
C ASP A 266 28.75 11.09 -29.26
N GLU A 267 28.96 12.11 -28.42
CA GLU A 267 30.15 12.95 -28.44
C GLU A 267 31.44 12.13 -28.31
N ALA A 268 31.52 11.21 -27.34
CA ALA A 268 32.67 10.31 -27.16
C ALA A 268 32.99 9.50 -28.41
N GLY A 269 31.97 9.14 -29.21
CA GLY A 269 32.16 8.44 -30.48
C GLY A 269 32.65 9.34 -31.62
N ASP A 270 32.30 10.62 -31.64
CA ASP A 270 32.81 11.57 -32.62
C ASP A 270 34.31 11.83 -32.42
N LEU A 271 34.77 11.81 -31.16
CA LEU A 271 36.19 11.97 -30.80
C LEU A 271 37.10 10.90 -31.43
N TYR A 272 36.54 9.75 -31.82
CA TYR A 272 37.28 8.64 -32.42
C TYR A 272 37.61 8.88 -33.90
N THR A 273 36.92 9.78 -34.61
CA THR A 273 36.94 9.79 -36.09
C THR A 273 37.49 10.99 -36.78
N GLU A 274 37.31 12.13 -36.17
CA GLU A 274 38.30 13.17 -36.23
C GLU A 274 38.76 13.25 -34.78
N PRO A 275 39.94 12.73 -34.39
CA PRO A 275 40.49 13.09 -33.11
C PRO A 275 40.38 14.60 -33.07
N HIS A 276 39.49 15.12 -32.21
CA HIS A 276 39.38 16.56 -32.04
C HIS A 276 40.74 16.95 -31.51
N GLU A 277 41.64 17.37 -32.40
CA GLU A 277 42.96 17.89 -32.11
C GLU A 277 42.71 19.19 -31.35
N GLY A 278 42.42 19.07 -30.05
CA GLY A 278 41.67 20.08 -29.33
C GLY A 278 41.03 19.63 -28.01
N ILE A 279 40.64 18.36 -27.85
CA ILE A 279 40.33 17.77 -26.53
C ILE A 279 41.66 17.43 -25.85
N GLY A 280 42.51 18.46 -25.74
CA GLY A 280 43.86 18.35 -25.21
C GLY A 280 43.80 17.64 -23.86
N ALA A 281 44.72 16.69 -23.67
CA ALA A 281 44.93 15.90 -22.45
C ALA A 281 44.14 16.42 -21.24
N TRP A 282 43.06 15.71 -20.87
CA TRP A 282 42.31 16.01 -19.66
C TRP A 282 43.29 16.28 -18.50
N PRO A 283 43.10 17.32 -17.67
CA PRO A 283 44.19 17.84 -16.85
C PRO A 283 44.80 16.89 -15.82
N ASN A 284 44.11 15.79 -15.48
CA ASN A 284 44.63 14.77 -14.59
C ASN A 284 45.95 14.18 -15.13
N THR A 285 46.85 13.77 -14.23
CA THR A 285 48.20 13.31 -14.58
C THR A 285 48.26 12.12 -15.55
N ASP A 286 47.26 11.25 -15.48
CA ASP A 286 47.07 10.07 -16.33
C ASP A 286 46.14 10.35 -17.53
N GLY A 287 45.64 11.58 -17.65
CA GLY A 287 44.65 11.99 -18.64
C GLY A 287 43.27 11.35 -18.46
N THR A 288 43.03 10.60 -17.36
CA THR A 288 41.77 9.86 -17.21
C THR A 288 40.66 10.74 -16.68
N ILE A 289 39.47 10.57 -17.24
CA ILE A 289 38.25 11.26 -16.81
C ILE A 289 37.50 10.33 -15.86
N GLU A 290 37.48 10.65 -14.56
CA GLU A 290 36.66 9.90 -13.61
C GLU A 290 35.20 10.35 -13.65
N LEU A 291 34.31 9.43 -14.04
CA LEU A 291 32.87 9.66 -14.13
C LEU A 291 32.13 8.92 -13.00
N TYR A 292 31.30 9.66 -12.26
CA TYR A 292 30.40 9.13 -11.24
C TYR A 292 28.96 9.45 -11.68
N SER A 293 28.16 8.43 -12.00
CA SER A 293 26.81 8.56 -12.58
C SER A 293 25.72 8.14 -11.58
N PRO A 294 25.29 9.02 -10.65
CA PRO A 294 24.25 8.70 -9.67
C PRO A 294 22.82 8.74 -10.22
N TRP A 295 22.61 9.17 -11.47
CA TRP A 295 21.27 9.46 -12.01
C TRP A 295 20.86 8.63 -13.22
N ALA A 296 21.81 8.18 -14.05
CA ALA A 296 21.48 7.44 -15.26
C ALA A 296 21.46 5.92 -14.98
N SER A 297 20.27 5.32 -14.97
CA SER A 297 20.05 3.89 -14.69
C SER A 297 19.59 3.06 -15.90
N ALA A 298 19.27 3.72 -17.03
CA ALA A 298 18.81 3.04 -18.25
C ALA A 298 19.79 1.95 -18.68
N MET A 299 19.30 0.90 -19.34
CA MET A 299 20.14 -0.20 -19.80
C MET A 299 21.24 0.28 -20.78
N LYS A 300 22.50 -0.12 -20.53
CA LYS A 300 23.70 0.33 -21.27
C LYS A 300 23.59 0.11 -22.77
N GLY A 301 23.16 -1.08 -23.19
CA GLY A 301 22.96 -1.40 -24.61
C GLY A 301 21.87 -0.54 -25.26
N LEU A 302 20.81 -0.18 -24.52
CA LEU A 302 19.75 0.71 -25.01
C LEU A 302 20.26 2.15 -25.18
N MET A 303 21.11 2.62 -24.24
CA MET A 303 21.75 3.94 -24.33
C MET A 303 22.63 4.09 -25.56
N ALA A 304 23.33 3.04 -25.98
CA ALA A 304 24.14 3.05 -27.21
C ALA A 304 23.36 2.65 -28.48
N TYR A 305 22.12 2.15 -28.35
CA TYR A 305 21.35 1.64 -29.48
C TYR A 305 21.14 2.68 -30.57
N GLY A 306 21.39 2.32 -31.83
CA GLY A 306 21.23 3.21 -32.97
C GLY A 306 22.33 4.27 -33.13
N LEU A 307 23.33 4.32 -32.24
CA LEU A 307 24.53 5.12 -32.46
C LEU A 307 25.38 4.45 -33.55
N LYS A 308 25.88 5.25 -34.51
CA LYS A 308 26.67 4.77 -35.64
C LYS A 308 28.10 4.44 -35.19
N LYS A 309 28.62 3.27 -35.59
CA LYS A 309 30.06 2.97 -35.44
C LYS A 309 30.90 3.96 -36.25
N GLU A 310 32.09 4.28 -35.74
CA GLU A 310 33.13 5.07 -36.41
C GLU A 310 32.62 6.37 -37.10
N GLY A 311 32.45 7.47 -36.36
CA GLY A 311 32.45 8.84 -36.94
C GLY A 311 31.31 9.17 -37.85
N GLY A 312 30.16 8.60 -37.51
CA GLY A 312 28.97 8.66 -38.35
C GLY A 312 29.09 7.87 -39.66
N LYS A 313 30.22 7.17 -39.92
CA LYS A 313 30.50 6.39 -41.13
C LYS A 313 30.67 4.91 -40.77
N GLY A 314 29.55 4.27 -40.48
CA GLY A 314 29.46 2.84 -40.22
C GLY A 314 28.00 2.42 -40.03
N SER A 315 27.73 1.11 -39.97
CA SER A 315 26.44 0.63 -39.52
C SER A 315 26.28 0.92 -38.03
N ALA A 316 25.10 1.39 -37.63
CA ALA A 316 24.77 1.48 -36.21
C ALA A 316 24.78 0.08 -35.58
N CYS A 317 25.15 -0.01 -34.30
CA CYS A 317 24.94 -1.24 -33.55
C CYS A 317 23.43 -1.55 -33.57
N GLN A 318 23.08 -2.79 -33.95
CA GLN A 318 21.68 -3.21 -34.08
C GLN A 318 21.27 -4.23 -33.01
N ALA A 319 22.21 -4.99 -32.45
CA ALA A 319 21.94 -5.93 -31.37
C ALA A 319 22.37 -5.33 -30.03
N TYR A 320 21.56 -5.55 -28.98
CA TYR A 320 21.77 -4.99 -27.65
C TYR A 320 23.17 -5.27 -27.13
N GLU A 321 23.63 -6.52 -27.17
CA GLU A 321 24.96 -6.91 -26.65
C GLU A 321 26.09 -6.19 -27.39
N ALA A 322 25.99 -6.10 -28.71
CA ALA A 322 26.95 -5.33 -29.52
C ALA A 322 26.90 -3.82 -29.21
N CYS A 323 25.72 -3.29 -28.84
CA CYS A 323 25.58 -1.91 -28.39
C CYS A 323 26.14 -1.70 -26.97
N GLU A 324 26.05 -2.68 -26.08
CA GLU A 324 26.63 -2.61 -24.74
C GLU A 324 28.17 -2.66 -24.78
N GLU A 325 28.72 -3.47 -25.68
CA GLU A 325 30.16 -3.42 -25.99
C GLU A 325 30.55 -2.05 -26.56
N GLU A 326 29.76 -1.50 -27.47
CA GLU A 326 29.97 -0.16 -28.03
C GLU A 326 29.91 0.94 -26.97
N PHE A 327 28.97 0.85 -26.02
CA PHE A 327 28.89 1.74 -24.86
C PHE A 327 30.21 1.76 -24.10
N SER A 328 30.70 0.58 -23.73
CA SER A 328 31.94 0.43 -22.96
C SER A 328 33.16 0.89 -23.75
N HIS A 329 33.19 0.57 -25.05
CA HIS A 329 34.27 0.95 -25.96
C HIS A 329 34.36 2.47 -26.14
N ARG A 330 33.22 3.17 -26.31
CA ARG A 330 33.19 4.64 -26.48
C ARG A 330 33.74 5.36 -25.26
N LEU A 331 33.34 4.95 -24.06
CA LEU A 331 33.88 5.53 -22.82
C LEU A 331 35.39 5.28 -22.71
N ALA A 332 35.83 4.04 -22.93
CA ALA A 332 37.26 3.70 -22.89
C ALA A 332 38.08 4.47 -23.94
N ALA A 333 37.57 4.63 -25.16
CA ALA A 333 38.23 5.37 -26.24
C ALA A 333 38.37 6.86 -25.92
N ALA A 334 37.39 7.46 -25.24
CA ALA A 334 37.45 8.83 -24.74
C ALA A 334 38.26 8.98 -23.43
N ASN A 335 38.94 7.92 -22.97
CA ASN A 335 39.64 7.84 -21.69
C ASN A 335 38.75 8.17 -20.48
N VAL A 336 37.45 7.87 -20.58
CA VAL A 336 36.46 8.02 -19.52
C VAL A 336 36.36 6.72 -18.73
N ARG A 337 36.68 6.80 -17.44
CA ARG A 337 36.54 5.70 -16.49
C ARG A 337 35.27 5.90 -15.67
N LEU A 338 34.27 5.02 -15.89
CA LEU A 338 33.07 4.96 -15.05
C LEU A 338 33.42 4.32 -13.70
N VAL A 339 33.56 5.15 -12.66
CA VAL A 339 33.97 4.74 -11.30
C VAL A 339 32.76 4.30 -10.45
N TYR A 340 31.60 4.89 -10.72
CA TYR A 340 30.36 4.61 -10.01
C TYR A 340 29.15 4.80 -10.94
N GLU A 341 28.17 3.92 -10.79
CA GLU A 341 26.85 4.00 -11.40
C GLU A 341 25.77 3.61 -10.37
N VAL A 342 24.56 4.14 -10.50
CA VAL A 342 23.46 3.95 -9.54
C VAL A 342 22.85 2.55 -9.54
N GLY A 343 23.08 1.77 -10.60
CA GLY A 343 22.50 0.45 -10.86
C GLY A 343 21.71 0.42 -12.17
N THR A 344 21.45 -0.77 -12.71
CA THR A 344 20.77 -0.93 -14.00
C THR A 344 19.29 -1.31 -13.87
N ASP A 345 18.46 -0.77 -14.76
CA ASP A 345 17.01 -0.98 -14.72
C ASP A 345 16.58 -2.43 -15.02
N ASP A 346 17.42 -3.27 -15.64
CA ASP A 346 17.11 -4.70 -15.87
C ASP A 346 16.98 -5.49 -14.56
N ARG A 347 17.86 -5.23 -13.60
CA ARG A 347 17.79 -5.79 -12.24
C ARG A 347 16.61 -5.22 -11.47
N LEU A 348 16.37 -3.92 -11.61
CA LEU A 348 15.22 -3.24 -11.01
C LEU A 348 13.90 -3.88 -11.45
N PHE A 349 13.69 -4.06 -12.75
CA PHE A 349 12.46 -4.61 -13.30
C PHE A 349 12.31 -6.11 -13.06
N THR A 350 13.42 -6.87 -13.05
CA THR A 350 13.37 -8.28 -12.66
C THR A 350 12.87 -8.43 -11.22
N THR A 351 13.42 -7.63 -10.29
CA THR A 351 13.00 -7.61 -8.88
C THR A 351 11.54 -7.18 -8.73
N LEU A 352 11.10 -6.18 -9.50
CA LEU A 352 9.73 -5.71 -9.50
C LEU A 352 8.76 -6.79 -10.02
N ILE A 353 9.11 -7.50 -11.08
CA ILE A 353 8.29 -8.60 -11.62
C ILE A 353 8.12 -9.72 -10.58
N GLU A 354 9.19 -10.10 -9.89
CA GLU A 354 9.09 -11.08 -8.80
C GLU A 354 8.18 -10.58 -7.66
N GLU A 355 8.21 -9.29 -7.33
CA GLU A 355 7.29 -8.71 -6.36
C GLU A 355 5.84 -8.75 -6.83
N LEU A 356 5.57 -8.47 -8.12
CA LEU A 356 4.24 -8.59 -8.70
C LEU A 356 3.72 -10.05 -8.62
N GLU A 357 4.58 -11.04 -8.88
CA GLU A 357 4.23 -12.46 -8.70
C GLU A 357 3.90 -12.82 -7.26
N ARG A 358 4.67 -12.30 -6.29
CA ARG A 358 4.39 -12.49 -4.84
C ARG A 358 3.01 -11.92 -4.47
N ARG A 359 2.54 -10.91 -5.20
CA ARG A 359 1.20 -10.28 -5.05
C ARG A 359 0.12 -10.89 -5.95
N GLN A 360 0.35 -12.10 -6.46
CA GLN A 360 -0.59 -12.86 -7.31
C GLN A 360 -0.93 -12.16 -8.64
N VAL A 361 -0.02 -11.33 -9.17
CA VAL A 361 -0.10 -10.84 -10.55
C VAL A 361 0.61 -11.84 -11.46
N ARG A 362 -0.16 -12.58 -12.25
CA ARG A 362 0.34 -13.64 -13.13
C ARG A 362 0.59 -13.07 -14.53
N LEU A 363 1.85 -12.85 -14.86
CA LEU A 363 2.25 -12.37 -16.20
C LEU A 363 1.74 -13.31 -17.29
N GLY A 364 1.13 -12.76 -18.34
CA GLY A 364 0.53 -13.51 -19.45
C GLY A 364 -0.94 -13.92 -19.22
N TRP A 365 -1.39 -14.08 -17.96
CA TRP A 365 -2.82 -14.27 -17.65
C TRP A 365 -3.50 -12.92 -17.39
N ASP A 366 -2.92 -12.15 -16.48
CA ASP A 366 -3.51 -10.92 -15.97
C ASP A 366 -3.04 -9.71 -16.78
N ALA A 367 -3.92 -8.73 -16.98
CA ALA A 367 -3.58 -7.51 -17.71
C ALA A 367 -2.68 -6.59 -16.86
N VAL A 368 -1.52 -6.21 -17.41
CA VAL A 368 -0.58 -5.26 -16.83
C VAL A 368 -0.49 -4.03 -17.72
N ILE A 369 -0.77 -2.86 -17.14
CA ILE A 369 -0.78 -1.59 -17.87
C ILE A 369 0.47 -0.79 -17.52
N LEU A 370 1.16 -0.26 -18.52
CA LEU A 370 2.31 0.63 -18.37
C LEU A 370 2.00 2.00 -18.96
N ILE A 371 2.16 3.05 -18.16
CA ILE A 371 1.93 4.44 -18.58
C ILE A 371 3.28 5.17 -18.48
N GLY A 372 3.91 5.37 -19.64
CA GLY A 372 5.26 5.95 -19.74
C GLY A 372 5.28 7.41 -20.23
N GLU A 373 6.19 8.22 -19.70
CA GLU A 373 6.52 9.54 -20.27
C GLU A 373 7.09 9.39 -21.70
N TRP A 374 6.55 10.12 -22.68
CA TRP A 374 6.92 9.95 -24.09
C TRP A 374 8.09 10.83 -24.55
N ASP A 375 8.22 12.03 -23.97
CA ASP A 375 9.08 13.10 -24.47
C ASP A 375 10.56 12.93 -24.08
N SER A 376 10.88 12.10 -23.08
CA SER A 376 12.28 11.78 -22.72
C SER A 376 12.75 10.41 -23.19
N PHE A 377 14.07 10.27 -23.42
CA PHE A 377 14.68 8.97 -23.73
C PHE A 377 14.42 7.97 -22.61
N TYR A 378 14.60 8.39 -21.35
CA TYR A 378 14.39 7.55 -20.19
C TYR A 378 12.92 7.11 -20.04
N GLY A 379 11.95 8.03 -20.18
CA GLY A 379 10.53 7.69 -20.15
C GLY A 379 10.12 6.67 -21.21
N ARG A 380 10.74 6.73 -22.41
CA ARG A 380 10.52 5.74 -23.47
C ARG A 380 11.23 4.40 -23.23
N ALA A 381 12.35 4.41 -22.50
CA ALA A 381 13.12 3.21 -22.17
C ALA A 381 12.39 2.33 -21.16
N LEU A 382 11.84 2.92 -20.09
CA LEU A 382 11.23 2.18 -18.97
C LEU A 382 10.16 1.14 -19.41
N PRO A 383 9.17 1.48 -20.28
CA PRO A 383 8.22 0.46 -20.74
C PRO A 383 8.85 -0.63 -21.61
N ILE A 384 9.92 -0.34 -22.36
CA ILE A 384 10.61 -1.33 -23.19
C ILE A 384 11.34 -2.34 -22.29
N GLU A 385 12.02 -1.84 -21.26
CA GLU A 385 12.80 -2.65 -20.33
C GLU A 385 11.89 -3.52 -19.45
N PHE A 386 10.78 -2.97 -18.93
CA PHE A 386 9.78 -3.78 -18.22
C PHE A 386 9.21 -4.89 -19.12
N ARG A 387 8.81 -4.55 -20.35
CA ARG A 387 8.29 -5.53 -21.33
C ARG A 387 9.32 -6.61 -21.65
N ALA A 388 10.60 -6.23 -21.78
CA ALA A 388 11.68 -7.18 -22.02
C ALA A 388 11.86 -8.15 -20.84
N ALA A 389 11.84 -7.63 -19.62
CA ALA A 389 11.90 -8.44 -18.40
C ALA A 389 10.69 -9.38 -18.28
N ALA A 390 9.48 -8.90 -18.59
CA ALA A 390 8.27 -9.70 -18.61
C ALA A 390 8.34 -10.82 -19.68
N CYS A 391 8.84 -10.50 -20.88
CA CYS A 391 9.00 -11.50 -21.94
C CYS A 391 10.00 -12.59 -21.53
N ALA A 392 11.14 -12.21 -20.95
CA ALA A 392 12.14 -13.14 -20.45
C ALA A 392 11.60 -14.04 -19.34
N LYS A 393 10.77 -13.49 -18.44
CA LYS A 393 10.11 -14.25 -17.38
C LYS A 393 9.10 -15.26 -17.94
N VAL A 394 8.19 -14.85 -18.83
CA VAL A 394 7.19 -15.75 -19.42
C VAL A 394 7.86 -16.85 -20.26
N ALA A 395 9.02 -16.58 -20.87
CA ALA A 395 9.80 -17.59 -21.58
C ALA A 395 10.26 -18.76 -20.68
N THR A 396 10.32 -18.57 -19.35
CA THR A 396 10.68 -19.64 -18.40
C THR A 396 9.54 -20.65 -18.16
N PHE A 397 8.30 -20.33 -18.54
CA PHE A 397 7.14 -21.19 -18.29
C PHE A 397 7.18 -22.50 -19.09
N THR A 398 6.49 -23.51 -18.61
CA THR A 398 6.32 -24.78 -19.32
C THR A 398 5.45 -24.60 -20.57
N GLU A 399 5.60 -25.46 -21.57
CA GLU A 399 4.78 -25.37 -22.79
C GLU A 399 3.28 -25.56 -22.52
N LEU A 400 2.94 -26.28 -21.46
CA LEU A 400 1.55 -26.45 -21.00
C LEU A 400 0.97 -25.12 -20.52
N GLU A 401 1.72 -24.39 -19.68
CA GLU A 401 1.33 -23.07 -19.18
C GLU A 401 1.22 -22.06 -20.31
N LEU A 402 2.22 -22.01 -21.22
CA LEU A 402 2.19 -21.14 -22.39
C LEU A 402 0.94 -21.36 -23.26
N LYS A 403 0.55 -22.62 -23.46
CA LYS A 403 -0.67 -22.97 -24.20
C LYS A 403 -1.94 -22.50 -23.48
N GLN A 404 -1.96 -22.47 -22.15
CA GLN A 404 -3.11 -21.97 -21.37
C GLN A 404 -3.26 -20.46 -21.50
N ILE A 405 -2.15 -19.71 -21.54
CA ILE A 405 -2.16 -18.24 -21.74
C ILE A 405 -2.18 -17.81 -23.21
N GLN A 406 -2.27 -18.75 -24.14
CA GLN A 406 -2.28 -18.49 -25.58
C GLN A 406 -0.98 -17.83 -26.10
N VAL A 407 0.12 -17.94 -25.36
CA VAL A 407 1.45 -17.46 -25.77
C VAL A 407 2.14 -18.56 -26.59
N PRO A 408 2.69 -18.25 -27.78
CA PRO A 408 3.33 -19.26 -28.62
C PRO A 408 4.66 -19.73 -28.00
N ALA A 409 4.97 -21.03 -28.14
CA ALA A 409 6.21 -21.63 -27.62
C ALA A 409 7.50 -21.03 -28.23
N THR A 410 7.38 -20.29 -29.34
CA THR A 410 8.48 -19.51 -29.94
C THR A 410 9.04 -18.46 -28.99
N ILE A 411 8.29 -18.03 -27.96
CA ILE A 411 8.78 -17.11 -26.93
C ILE A 411 10.08 -17.59 -26.28
N LYS A 412 10.26 -18.92 -26.12
CA LYS A 412 11.46 -19.50 -25.51
C LYS A 412 12.74 -19.21 -26.30
N SER A 413 12.64 -19.16 -27.62
CA SER A 413 13.77 -18.84 -28.49
C SER A 413 13.88 -17.34 -28.78
N TRP A 414 12.78 -16.60 -28.69
CA TRP A 414 12.72 -15.17 -28.98
C TRP A 414 13.09 -14.29 -27.77
N CYS A 415 12.75 -14.71 -26.55
CA CYS A 415 13.02 -13.98 -25.30
C CYS A 415 13.79 -14.83 -24.27
N PRO A 416 14.93 -15.46 -24.61
CA PRO A 416 15.71 -16.23 -23.63
C PRO A 416 16.34 -15.36 -22.53
N THR A 417 16.60 -14.07 -22.83
CA THR A 417 17.21 -13.10 -21.92
C THR A 417 16.58 -11.73 -22.13
N VAL A 418 16.70 -10.82 -21.15
CA VAL A 418 16.20 -9.44 -21.24
C VAL A 418 16.82 -8.69 -22.44
N PRO A 419 18.15 -8.70 -22.66
CA PRO A 419 18.76 -8.15 -23.87
C PRO A 419 18.12 -8.61 -25.19
N ARG A 420 17.83 -9.91 -25.31
CA ARG A 420 17.26 -10.47 -26.54
C ARG A 420 15.80 -10.06 -26.74
N ALA A 421 15.05 -9.92 -25.64
CA ALA A 421 13.69 -9.41 -25.67
C ALA A 421 13.64 -7.91 -26.03
N VAL A 422 14.66 -7.12 -25.64
CA VAL A 422 14.83 -5.73 -26.12
C VAL A 422 15.04 -5.70 -27.64
N ASP A 423 15.96 -6.52 -28.17
CA ASP A 423 16.18 -6.63 -29.63
C ASP A 423 14.90 -6.98 -30.38
N LEU A 424 14.12 -7.93 -29.87
CA LEU A 424 12.85 -8.34 -30.48
C LEU A 424 11.88 -7.17 -30.59
N GLN A 425 11.72 -6.40 -29.52
CA GLN A 425 10.83 -5.23 -29.50
C GLN A 425 11.25 -4.15 -30.51
N ILE A 426 12.56 -3.88 -30.61
CA ILE A 426 13.06 -2.79 -31.44
C ILE A 426 13.15 -3.20 -32.92
N GLN A 427 13.67 -4.40 -33.21
CA GLN A 427 13.89 -4.86 -34.58
C GLN A 427 12.64 -5.47 -35.22
N ARG A 428 11.82 -6.18 -34.43
CA ARG A 428 10.67 -6.96 -34.92
C ARG A 428 9.43 -6.73 -34.03
N PRO A 429 8.90 -5.49 -33.98
CA PRO A 429 7.78 -5.15 -33.10
C PRO A 429 6.52 -5.98 -33.39
N ALA A 430 6.23 -6.30 -34.66
CA ALA A 430 5.09 -7.14 -35.02
C ALA A 430 5.20 -8.57 -34.45
N ASP A 431 6.41 -9.14 -34.44
CA ASP A 431 6.67 -10.44 -33.82
C ASP A 431 6.47 -10.37 -32.30
N TYR A 432 6.93 -9.29 -31.65
CA TYR A 432 6.72 -9.08 -30.22
C TYR A 432 5.24 -8.98 -29.86
N GLU A 433 4.47 -8.16 -30.58
CA GLU A 433 3.02 -8.00 -30.31
C GLU A 433 2.25 -9.30 -30.57
N SER A 434 2.75 -10.19 -31.44
CA SER A 434 2.16 -11.52 -31.67
C SER A 434 2.29 -12.49 -30.49
N LEU A 435 3.15 -12.19 -29.51
CA LEU A 435 3.31 -13.01 -28.30
C LEU A 435 2.15 -12.87 -27.31
N THR A 436 1.31 -11.83 -27.45
CA THR A 436 0.12 -11.59 -26.61
C THR A 436 0.37 -11.75 -25.10
N LEU A 437 1.37 -11.03 -24.57
CA LEU A 437 1.78 -11.12 -23.17
C LEU A 437 0.84 -10.45 -22.15
N ASN A 438 -0.27 -9.85 -22.62
CA ASN A 438 -1.18 -9.02 -21.80
C ASN A 438 -0.49 -7.86 -21.05
N VAL A 439 0.57 -7.30 -21.66
CA VAL A 439 1.27 -6.11 -21.17
C VAL A 439 1.05 -4.96 -22.14
N PHE A 440 0.21 -4.00 -21.73
CA PHE A 440 -0.26 -2.89 -22.55
C PHE A 440 0.51 -1.62 -22.23
N ARG A 441 0.76 -0.80 -23.26
CA ARG A 441 1.56 0.43 -23.15
C ARG A 441 0.75 1.65 -23.58
N TYR A 442 0.68 2.62 -22.69
CA TYR A 442 0.19 3.96 -22.94
C TYR A 442 1.30 4.97 -22.68
N SER A 443 1.09 6.19 -23.17
CA SER A 443 2.07 7.25 -23.00
C SER A 443 1.43 8.60 -22.74
N TYR A 444 2.16 9.48 -22.04
CA TYR A 444 1.77 10.85 -21.74
C TYR A 444 2.94 11.81 -21.96
N LEU A 445 2.66 13.11 -22.05
CA LEU A 445 3.67 14.17 -22.09
C LEU A 445 3.92 14.68 -20.68
N SER A 446 5.18 14.93 -20.33
CA SER A 446 5.53 15.54 -19.04
C SER A 446 4.90 16.93 -18.86
N GLY A 447 4.68 17.32 -17.59
CA GLY A 447 4.08 18.61 -17.24
C GLY A 447 2.56 18.65 -17.41
N LEU A 448 1.85 17.64 -16.91
CA LEU A 448 0.40 17.46 -17.09
C LEU A 448 -0.45 18.57 -16.48
N ASP A 449 0.06 19.27 -15.46
CA ASP A 449 -0.61 20.39 -14.82
C ASP A 449 -0.59 21.68 -15.65
N GLY A 450 0.23 21.74 -16.71
CA GLY A 450 0.33 22.89 -17.59
C GLY A 450 0.94 24.14 -16.94
N GLU A 451 1.65 24.00 -15.82
CA GLU A 451 2.32 25.11 -15.16
C GLU A 451 3.62 25.48 -15.88
N VAL A 452 3.65 26.68 -16.46
CA VAL A 452 4.81 27.20 -17.21
C VAL A 452 5.48 28.33 -16.42
N PRO A 453 6.82 28.34 -16.30
CA PRO A 453 7.54 29.42 -15.60
C PRO A 453 7.26 30.81 -16.19
N GLY A 454 6.96 31.79 -15.34
CA GLY A 454 6.73 33.19 -15.72
C GLY A 454 5.25 33.59 -15.90
N ASP A 455 4.32 32.63 -15.88
CA ASP A 455 2.88 32.92 -16.04
C ASP A 455 2.24 33.50 -14.76
N ASP A 456 2.97 33.50 -13.65
CA ASP A 456 2.56 34.09 -12.36
C ASP A 456 2.34 35.60 -12.44
N ALA A 457 3.10 36.32 -13.27
CA ALA A 457 2.89 37.76 -13.50
C ALA A 457 1.60 38.03 -14.30
N VAL A 458 1.21 37.12 -15.19
CA VAL A 458 -0.02 37.17 -15.98
C VAL A 458 -1.24 36.77 -15.13
N LYS A 459 -1.09 35.75 -14.27
CA LYS A 459 -2.09 35.33 -13.28
C LYS A 459 -2.28 36.37 -12.16
N ALA A 460 -1.22 37.09 -11.73
CA ALA A 460 -1.32 38.17 -10.76
C ALA A 460 -1.87 39.48 -11.34
N GLY A 461 -1.63 39.76 -12.64
CA GLY A 461 -2.18 40.91 -13.36
C GLY A 461 -3.65 40.75 -13.76
N ARG A 462 -4.13 39.51 -13.92
CA ARG A 462 -5.56 39.19 -13.93
C ARG A 462 -6.03 39.09 -12.48
N GLY A 463 -6.50 40.21 -11.94
CA GLY A 463 -7.10 40.25 -10.61
C GLY A 463 -8.08 39.11 -10.35
N GLU A 464 -8.28 38.80 -9.07
CA GLU A 464 -9.12 37.76 -8.45
C GLU A 464 -10.60 37.66 -8.90
N SER A 465 -10.96 38.01 -10.14
CA SER A 465 -12.29 37.95 -10.71
C SER A 465 -12.54 36.66 -11.50
N SER A 466 -12.52 35.52 -10.81
CA SER A 466 -13.33 34.35 -11.20
C SER A 466 -13.52 33.33 -10.06
N LYS A 467 -13.62 33.79 -8.80
CA LYS A 467 -14.41 33.04 -7.80
C LYS A 467 -15.90 33.24 -8.11
N ALA A 468 -16.35 32.74 -9.27
CA ALA A 468 -17.77 32.64 -9.57
C ALA A 468 -18.38 31.61 -8.61
N SER A 469 -19.47 31.99 -7.95
CA SER A 469 -20.22 31.12 -7.05
C SER A 469 -20.54 29.81 -7.77
N VAL A 470 -19.93 28.72 -7.32
CA VAL A 470 -20.32 27.38 -7.75
C VAL A 470 -21.74 27.17 -7.24
N THR A 471 -22.72 27.26 -8.14
CA THR A 471 -24.12 27.08 -7.77
C THR A 471 -24.35 25.57 -7.64
N ALA A 472 -25.24 25.13 -6.75
CA ALA A 472 -25.53 23.70 -6.54
C ALA A 472 -25.94 22.92 -7.82
N LYS A 473 -26.29 23.64 -8.90
CA LYS A 473 -26.58 23.10 -10.22
C LYS A 473 -25.32 22.69 -11.01
N ASP A 474 -24.18 23.34 -10.75
CA ASP A 474 -22.89 23.05 -11.40
C ASP A 474 -22.20 21.81 -10.81
N LEU A 475 -22.49 21.49 -9.54
CA LEU A 475 -22.07 20.25 -8.87
C LEU A 475 -22.87 19.02 -9.32
N LEU A 476 -24.14 19.21 -9.72
CA LEU A 476 -25.01 18.14 -10.23
C LEU A 476 -24.63 17.65 -11.64
N ALA A 477 -23.77 18.36 -12.37
CA ALA A 477 -23.38 18.04 -13.75
C ALA A 477 -22.10 17.19 -13.88
N GLY A 478 -21.54 16.68 -12.78
CA GLY A 478 -20.24 16.00 -12.77
C GLY A 478 -19.11 17.02 -12.86
N GLY A 479 -18.35 17.13 -11.76
CA GLY A 479 -17.42 18.22 -11.48
C GLY A 479 -16.73 18.79 -12.71
N LEU A 480 -16.91 20.11 -12.90
CA LEU A 480 -16.28 20.97 -13.92
C LEU A 480 -15.33 20.17 -14.82
N ARG A 481 -15.86 19.68 -15.95
CA ARG A 481 -15.01 19.29 -17.08
C ARG A 481 -14.16 20.52 -17.37
N GLU A 482 -12.89 20.44 -17.02
CA GLU A 482 -11.91 21.42 -17.49
C GLU A 482 -12.04 21.42 -19.01
N ARG A 483 -12.14 22.61 -19.60
CA ARG A 483 -12.25 22.68 -21.05
C ARG A 483 -10.95 22.12 -21.65
N PRO A 484 -11.02 21.40 -22.77
CA PRO A 484 -9.83 20.95 -23.51
C PRO A 484 -9.17 22.15 -24.20
N GLU A 485 -8.76 23.15 -23.41
CA GLU A 485 -8.25 24.45 -23.82
C GLU A 485 -7.20 24.90 -22.79
N GLY A 486 -6.06 25.41 -23.25
CA GLY A 486 -4.99 25.93 -22.38
C GLY A 486 -3.77 25.01 -22.31
N THR A 487 -2.90 25.26 -21.33
CA THR A 487 -1.65 24.53 -21.12
C THR A 487 -1.82 23.24 -20.32
N SER A 488 -2.86 23.17 -19.46
CA SER A 488 -3.22 21.99 -18.67
C SER A 488 -3.59 20.82 -19.58
N GLN A 489 -3.06 19.62 -19.29
CA GLN A 489 -3.31 18.39 -20.03
C GLN A 489 -4.18 17.40 -19.22
N LEU A 490 -4.91 17.89 -18.22
CA LEU A 490 -5.73 17.05 -17.33
C LEU A 490 -6.92 16.39 -18.05
N ASP A 491 -7.36 16.95 -19.18
CA ASP A 491 -8.35 16.36 -20.07
C ASP A 491 -7.81 15.09 -20.74
N TYR A 492 -6.55 15.09 -21.19
CA TYR A 492 -5.87 13.90 -21.72
C TYR A 492 -5.72 12.81 -20.67
N VAL A 493 -5.44 13.15 -19.40
CA VAL A 493 -5.37 12.15 -18.31
C VAL A 493 -6.72 11.44 -18.11
N ARG A 494 -7.83 12.19 -18.20
CA ARG A 494 -9.18 11.61 -18.12
C ARG A 494 -9.50 10.78 -19.36
N ALA A 495 -9.18 11.27 -20.55
CA ALA A 495 -9.37 10.53 -21.79
C ALA A 495 -8.57 9.21 -21.81
N LEU A 496 -7.35 9.23 -21.27
CA LEU A 496 -6.53 8.05 -21.07
C LEU A 496 -7.20 7.05 -20.11
N THR A 497 -7.73 7.54 -18.99
CA THR A 497 -8.47 6.69 -18.03
C THR A 497 -9.68 6.02 -18.68
N THR A 498 -10.49 6.79 -19.43
CA THR A 498 -11.64 6.25 -20.15
C THR A 498 -11.22 5.23 -21.20
N ARG A 499 -10.15 5.52 -21.96
CA ARG A 499 -9.63 4.61 -22.98
C ARG A 499 -9.22 3.25 -22.38
N ILE A 500 -8.51 3.28 -21.27
CA ILE A 500 -8.11 2.05 -20.56
C ILE A 500 -9.34 1.25 -20.11
N GLN A 501 -10.39 1.92 -19.63
CA GLN A 501 -11.64 1.26 -19.23
C GLN A 501 -12.41 0.69 -20.44
N ASP A 502 -12.50 1.44 -21.53
CA ASP A 502 -13.23 1.06 -22.75
C ASP A 502 -12.56 -0.12 -23.47
N GLU A 503 -11.23 -0.23 -23.40
CA GLU A 503 -10.46 -1.36 -23.92
C GLU A 503 -10.71 -2.65 -23.09
N GLY A 504 -11.46 -2.56 -21.98
CA GLY A 504 -11.99 -3.71 -21.25
C GLY A 504 -10.95 -4.48 -20.43
N GLU A 505 -9.79 -3.88 -20.20
CA GLU A 505 -8.69 -4.49 -19.49
C GLU A 505 -8.98 -4.47 -17.98
N GLY A 506 -9.36 -5.62 -17.43
CA GLY A 506 -9.34 -5.85 -15.98
C GLY A 506 -7.90 -5.80 -15.47
N ALA A 507 -7.34 -4.60 -15.33
CA ALA A 507 -5.94 -4.39 -14.97
C ALA A 507 -5.67 -4.89 -13.55
N LYS A 508 -4.80 -5.89 -13.43
CA LYS A 508 -4.35 -6.40 -12.13
C LYS A 508 -3.21 -5.56 -11.57
N ALA A 509 -2.39 -4.99 -12.45
CA ALA A 509 -1.31 -4.08 -12.09
C ALA A 509 -1.19 -2.91 -13.07
N ILE A 510 -0.86 -1.73 -12.55
CA ILE A 510 -0.71 -0.49 -13.32
C ILE A 510 0.60 0.20 -12.92
N GLY A 511 1.54 0.27 -13.86
CA GLY A 511 2.81 0.96 -13.73
C GLY A 511 2.73 2.39 -14.24
N ILE A 512 3.05 3.38 -13.41
CA ILE A 512 3.18 4.77 -13.81
C ILE A 512 4.67 5.10 -13.83
N LEU A 513 5.24 5.24 -15.03
CA LEU A 513 6.68 5.31 -15.27
C LEU A 513 7.02 6.69 -15.84
N GLY A 514 7.76 7.50 -15.08
CA GLY A 514 8.15 8.85 -15.49
C GLY A 514 9.06 9.51 -14.48
N ARG A 515 9.64 10.65 -14.87
CA ARG A 515 10.64 11.35 -14.04
C ARG A 515 10.01 12.32 -13.05
N ASP A 516 8.86 12.90 -13.37
CA ASP A 516 8.18 13.86 -12.52
C ASP A 516 7.10 13.19 -11.66
N PRO A 517 7.27 13.11 -10.33
CA PRO A 517 6.27 12.52 -9.46
C PRO A 517 5.00 13.37 -9.35
N TYR A 518 5.00 14.65 -9.74
CA TYR A 518 3.75 15.43 -9.82
C TYR A 518 2.81 14.86 -10.89
N ASP A 519 3.35 14.50 -12.05
CA ASP A 519 2.58 13.87 -13.12
C ASP A 519 2.10 12.48 -12.70
N ALA A 520 2.97 11.70 -12.05
CA ALA A 520 2.61 10.38 -11.53
C ALA A 520 1.44 10.45 -10.54
N LEU A 521 1.47 11.43 -9.61
CA LEU A 521 0.38 11.66 -8.66
C LEU A 521 -0.94 12.06 -9.35
N LEU A 522 -0.90 12.86 -10.42
CA LEU A 522 -2.09 13.24 -11.18
C LEU A 522 -2.72 12.05 -11.91
N ILE A 523 -1.89 11.23 -12.57
CA ILE A 523 -2.33 9.99 -13.22
C ILE A 523 -2.92 9.02 -12.19
N LEU A 524 -2.25 8.85 -11.05
CA LEU A 524 -2.71 8.00 -9.96
C LEU A 524 -4.07 8.46 -9.40
N LYS A 525 -4.25 9.78 -9.20
CA LYS A 525 -5.52 10.37 -8.76
C LYS A 525 -6.67 10.09 -9.72
N ALA A 526 -6.39 10.01 -11.02
CA ALA A 526 -7.39 9.70 -12.04
C ALA A 526 -7.71 8.19 -12.12
N LEU A 527 -6.70 7.32 -12.03
CA LEU A 527 -6.85 5.88 -12.21
C LEU A 527 -7.29 5.13 -10.95
N ARG A 528 -6.91 5.58 -9.75
CA ARG A 528 -7.21 4.86 -8.51
C ARG A 528 -8.71 4.64 -8.27
N PRO A 529 -9.61 5.61 -8.56
CA PRO A 529 -11.05 5.37 -8.48
C PRO A 529 -11.58 4.40 -9.54
N ALA A 530 -10.93 4.34 -10.72
CA ALA A 530 -11.29 3.45 -11.81
C ALA A 530 -10.83 2.00 -11.56
N PHE A 531 -9.67 1.82 -10.92
CA PHE A 531 -9.04 0.54 -10.64
C PHE A 531 -8.68 0.42 -9.15
N PRO A 532 -9.65 0.34 -8.23
CA PRO A 532 -9.41 0.44 -6.79
C PRO A 532 -8.58 -0.71 -6.21
N TYR A 533 -8.58 -1.88 -6.86
CA TYR A 533 -7.92 -3.11 -6.39
C TYR A 533 -6.70 -3.51 -7.23
N ALA A 534 -6.30 -2.68 -8.21
CA ALA A 534 -5.09 -2.93 -8.99
C ALA A 534 -3.84 -2.61 -8.16
N VAL A 535 -2.76 -3.38 -8.37
CA VAL A 535 -1.45 -3.07 -7.80
C VAL A 535 -0.85 -1.92 -8.60
N PHE A 536 -0.80 -0.73 -7.99
CA PHE A 536 -0.11 0.40 -8.60
C PHE A 536 1.38 0.30 -8.30
N PHE A 537 2.21 0.54 -9.31
CA PHE A 537 3.65 0.60 -9.11
C PHE A 537 4.32 1.73 -9.86
N THR A 538 5.50 2.13 -9.40
CA THR A 538 6.36 3.10 -10.06
C THR A 538 7.83 2.77 -9.79
N VAL A 539 8.73 3.51 -10.44
CA VAL A 539 10.17 3.46 -10.20
C VAL A 539 10.59 4.72 -9.43
N ASP A 540 11.71 4.64 -8.74
CA ASP A 540 12.31 5.73 -7.96
C ASP A 540 11.49 6.22 -6.77
N LEU A 541 12.02 5.97 -5.57
CA LEU A 541 11.37 6.41 -4.34
C LEU A 541 11.51 7.94 -4.17
N ASP A 542 10.38 8.64 -4.07
CA ASP A 542 10.29 10.07 -3.77
C ASP A 542 9.36 10.32 -2.57
N ALA A 543 9.79 11.17 -1.65
CA ALA A 543 9.06 11.54 -0.44
C ALA A 543 7.70 12.22 -0.74
N ARG A 544 7.51 12.81 -1.92
CA ARG A 544 6.22 13.38 -2.35
C ARG A 544 5.12 12.31 -2.45
N HIS A 545 5.47 11.07 -2.83
CA HIS A 545 4.52 9.95 -2.81
C HIS A 545 4.12 9.54 -1.38
N LEU A 546 4.97 9.86 -0.41
CA LEU A 546 4.83 9.49 1.00
C LEU A 546 4.16 10.59 1.84
N HIS A 547 3.70 11.68 1.23
CA HIS A 547 3.07 12.76 1.99
C HIS A 547 1.65 12.37 2.41
N ALA A 548 1.26 12.71 3.64
CA ALA A 548 0.00 12.27 4.23
C ALA A 548 -1.25 12.74 3.45
N SER A 549 -1.18 13.87 2.74
CA SER A 549 -2.27 14.34 1.86
C SER A 549 -2.50 13.42 0.66
N GLU A 550 -1.49 12.66 0.25
CA GLU A 550 -1.53 11.83 -0.95
C GLU A 550 -1.92 10.37 -0.65
N TYR A 551 -1.87 9.92 0.61
CA TYR A 551 -2.15 8.53 1.01
C TYR A 551 -3.51 7.99 0.58
N LYS A 552 -4.50 8.86 0.36
CA LYS A 552 -5.79 8.45 -0.22
C LYS A 552 -5.60 7.73 -1.56
N TRP A 553 -4.59 8.11 -2.33
CA TRP A 553 -4.28 7.56 -3.64
C TRP A 553 -2.99 6.72 -3.65
N THR A 554 -1.97 7.09 -2.88
CA THR A 554 -0.64 6.46 -2.91
C THR A 554 -0.49 5.23 -2.02
N ARG A 555 -1.34 5.04 -0.99
CA ARG A 555 -1.21 3.88 -0.09
C ARG A 555 -1.24 2.55 -0.86
N ASN A 556 -0.39 1.60 -0.47
CA ASN A 556 -0.16 0.32 -1.15
C ASN A 556 0.38 0.44 -2.58
N MET A 557 0.86 1.61 -3.01
CA MET A 557 1.65 1.71 -4.24
C MET A 557 3.02 1.08 -3.99
N VAL A 558 3.45 0.21 -4.90
CA VAL A 558 4.76 -0.44 -4.88
C VAL A 558 5.77 0.45 -5.61
N VAL A 559 6.95 0.63 -5.05
CA VAL A 559 8.01 1.45 -5.63
C VAL A 559 9.29 0.63 -5.72
N ALA A 560 9.74 0.33 -6.93
CA ALA A 560 11.05 -0.25 -7.15
C ALA A 560 12.08 0.88 -7.24
N SER A 561 13.16 0.83 -6.47
CA SER A 561 14.17 1.86 -6.52
C SER A 561 15.58 1.33 -6.24
N PRO A 562 16.63 1.85 -6.91
CA PRO A 562 18.01 1.46 -6.59
C PRO A 562 18.43 1.88 -5.18
N PHE A 563 17.82 2.95 -4.62
CA PHE A 563 18.10 3.42 -3.28
C PHE A 563 16.82 3.75 -2.51
N GLY A 564 16.84 3.50 -1.20
CA GLY A 564 15.87 4.11 -0.28
C GLY A 564 16.16 5.59 -0.02
N LEU A 565 15.43 6.17 0.93
CA LEU A 565 15.65 7.56 1.38
C LEU A 565 16.87 7.72 2.31
N GLN A 566 17.60 6.66 2.60
CA GLN A 566 18.74 6.69 3.52
C GLN A 566 19.69 5.51 3.23
N LEU A 567 20.97 5.67 3.58
CA LEU A 567 21.95 4.58 3.61
C LEU A 567 22.04 3.95 5.02
N ASP A 568 22.83 2.89 5.14
CA ASP A 568 23.23 2.36 6.46
C ASP A 568 23.76 3.48 7.37
N GLY A 569 23.45 3.39 8.67
CA GLY A 569 23.72 4.45 9.65
C GLY A 569 25.21 4.82 9.76
N SER A 570 26.13 3.94 9.41
CA SER A 570 27.57 4.27 9.41
C SER A 570 28.04 5.04 8.17
N LEU A 571 27.33 4.91 7.05
CA LEU A 571 27.53 5.67 5.81
C LEU A 571 26.82 7.03 5.88
N GLN A 572 25.58 7.05 6.39
CA GLN A 572 24.76 8.24 6.52
C GLN A 572 25.16 9.13 7.72
N ARG A 573 25.63 8.50 8.81
CA ARG A 573 25.99 9.13 10.09
C ARG A 573 24.85 9.99 10.67
N ASP A 574 25.09 11.28 10.83
CA ASP A 574 24.21 12.28 11.45
C ASP A 574 23.34 13.02 10.42
N VAL A 575 23.40 12.65 9.14
CA VAL A 575 22.58 13.23 8.08
C VAL A 575 21.17 12.62 8.13
N PRO A 576 20.11 13.45 8.17
CA PRO A 576 18.73 12.94 8.17
C PRO A 576 18.39 12.20 6.86
N PRO A 577 17.28 11.43 6.82
CA PRO A 577 16.79 10.83 5.60
C PRO A 577 16.56 11.86 4.49
N PHE A 578 16.93 11.49 3.27
CA PHE A 578 16.76 12.26 2.05
C PHE A 578 15.32 12.21 1.53
N ARG A 579 15.05 13.01 0.49
CA ARG A 579 13.72 13.17 -0.12
C ARG A 579 13.54 12.36 -1.40
N SER A 580 14.60 11.84 -2.01
CA SER A 580 14.52 10.92 -3.15
C SER A 580 15.66 9.92 -3.19
N SER A 581 15.44 8.80 -3.89
CA SER A 581 16.45 7.80 -4.21
C SER A 581 17.69 8.40 -4.88
N TYR A 582 17.49 9.27 -5.86
CA TYR A 582 18.57 9.98 -6.54
C TYR A 582 19.37 10.89 -5.61
N GLN A 583 18.74 11.48 -4.60
CA GLN A 583 19.46 12.28 -3.61
C GLN A 583 20.41 11.39 -2.76
N THR A 584 19.94 10.20 -2.36
CA THR A 584 20.76 9.19 -1.69
C THR A 584 21.90 8.70 -2.59
N ALA A 585 21.63 8.47 -3.87
CA ALA A 585 22.63 8.05 -4.85
C ALA A 585 23.71 9.14 -5.06
N THR A 586 23.31 10.42 -5.18
CA THR A 586 24.24 11.56 -5.27
C THR A 586 25.12 11.65 -4.02
N TYR A 587 24.53 11.51 -2.83
CA TYR A 587 25.27 11.50 -1.57
C TYR A 587 26.35 10.41 -1.58
N PHE A 588 25.99 9.16 -1.95
CA PHE A 588 26.95 8.06 -2.03
C PHE A 588 28.03 8.28 -3.09
N ALA A 589 27.66 8.78 -4.27
CA ALA A 589 28.59 9.10 -5.35
C ALA A 589 29.64 10.15 -4.93
N VAL A 590 29.23 11.17 -4.17
CA VAL A 590 30.15 12.20 -3.66
C VAL A 590 31.09 11.63 -2.61
N LEU A 591 30.60 10.78 -1.70
CA LEU A 591 31.47 10.09 -0.73
C LEU A 591 32.53 9.22 -1.43
N ARG A 592 32.17 8.57 -2.54
CA ARG A 592 33.11 7.84 -3.41
C ARG A 592 34.09 8.81 -4.09
N ALA A 593 33.60 9.91 -4.65
CA ALA A 593 34.41 10.89 -5.39
C ALA A 593 35.49 11.56 -4.51
N VAL A 594 35.22 11.80 -3.23
CA VAL A 594 36.22 12.37 -2.29
C VAL A 594 37.04 11.31 -1.55
N ASN A 595 37.03 10.05 -2.02
CA ASN A 595 37.73 8.91 -1.42
C ASN A 595 37.36 8.68 0.06
N HIS A 596 36.15 9.07 0.47
CA HIS A 596 35.62 8.70 1.78
C HIS A 596 35.09 7.27 1.79
N VAL A 597 34.58 6.78 0.66
CA VAL A 597 34.19 5.37 0.50
C VAL A 597 35.16 4.70 -0.47
N THR A 598 36.02 3.83 0.03
CA THR A 598 37.08 3.18 -0.76
C THR A 598 36.69 1.77 -1.18
N CYS A 599 37.16 1.33 -2.36
CA CYS A 599 36.99 -0.05 -2.84
C CYS A 599 38.14 -0.92 -2.31
N ARG A 600 37.86 -1.98 -1.55
CA ARG A 600 38.90 -2.84 -0.97
C ARG A 600 38.91 -4.21 -1.64
N ALA A 601 39.95 -4.52 -2.41
CA ALA A 601 40.12 -5.85 -3.00
C ALA A 601 40.40 -6.91 -1.92
N GLY A 602 39.69 -8.04 -1.97
CA GLY A 602 40.06 -9.24 -1.24
C GLY A 602 41.38 -9.79 -1.77
N GLY A 603 42.50 -9.39 -1.17
CA GLY A 603 43.84 -9.83 -1.56
C GLY A 603 44.62 -8.85 -2.45
N GLY A 604 45.25 -7.85 -1.83
CA GLY A 604 46.56 -7.28 -2.22
C GLY A 604 46.76 -6.58 -3.58
N ARG A 605 45.86 -6.65 -4.56
CA ARG A 605 45.97 -5.90 -5.83
C ARG A 605 44.61 -5.35 -6.26
N GLN A 606 44.52 -4.03 -6.36
CA GLN A 606 43.39 -3.31 -6.95
C GLN A 606 43.33 -3.57 -8.46
N PRO A 607 42.19 -4.01 -9.02
CA PRO A 607 41.91 -3.86 -10.44
C PRO A 607 41.54 -2.39 -10.71
N SER A 608 42.34 -1.70 -11.53
CA SER A 608 42.30 -0.23 -11.70
C SER A 608 41.34 0.28 -12.78
N ALA A 609 40.44 -0.54 -13.32
CA ALA A 609 39.78 -0.26 -14.60
C ALA A 609 38.25 -0.49 -14.66
N GLY A 610 37.50 -0.32 -13.56
CA GLY A 610 36.02 -0.40 -13.61
C GLY A 610 35.30 -0.07 -12.30
N PRO A 611 33.96 -0.27 -12.26
CA PRO A 611 33.16 -0.21 -11.03
C PRO A 611 33.72 -1.13 -9.95
N CYS A 612 33.42 -0.84 -8.69
CA CYS A 612 33.97 -1.60 -7.57
C CYS A 612 33.43 -3.04 -7.57
N GLN A 613 34.29 -4.01 -7.90
CA GLN A 613 33.96 -5.45 -7.87
C GLN A 613 34.24 -6.12 -6.52
N ALA A 614 34.82 -5.37 -5.59
CA ALA A 614 35.10 -5.82 -4.23
C ALA A 614 34.27 -4.99 -3.25
N GLY A 615 34.34 -5.25 -1.95
CA GLY A 615 33.48 -4.51 -1.01
C GLY A 615 33.91 -3.06 -0.75
N TYR A 616 32.94 -2.23 -0.39
CA TYR A 616 33.17 -0.87 0.07
C TYR A 616 33.59 -0.84 1.55
N HIS A 617 34.51 0.06 1.87
CA HIS A 617 34.96 0.31 3.23
C HIS A 617 34.94 1.82 3.52
N VAL A 618 34.57 2.16 4.76
CA VAL A 618 34.44 3.55 5.23
C VAL A 618 35.47 3.80 6.34
N PRO A 619 36.18 4.94 6.33
CA PRO A 619 37.05 5.33 7.45
C PRO A 619 36.26 5.45 8.75
N LEU A 620 36.92 5.13 9.86
CA LEU A 620 36.35 5.20 11.23
C LEU A 620 35.30 4.13 11.52
N THR A 621 35.19 3.10 10.68
CA THR A 621 34.53 1.85 11.01
C THR A 621 35.55 0.73 11.26
N PRO A 622 35.18 -0.34 11.99
CA PRO A 622 36.02 -1.52 12.13
C PRO A 622 36.48 -2.07 10.77
N GLU A 623 37.73 -2.53 10.68
CA GLU A 623 38.35 -2.98 9.41
C GLU A 623 37.65 -4.19 8.77
N ASP A 624 36.97 -5.00 9.58
CA ASP A 624 36.14 -6.12 9.18
C ASP A 624 34.76 -5.69 8.63
N ARG A 625 34.40 -4.41 8.76
CA ARG A 625 33.14 -3.85 8.28
C ARG A 625 33.25 -3.49 6.79
N VAL A 626 32.91 -4.46 5.96
CA VAL A 626 32.88 -4.32 4.50
C VAL A 626 31.43 -4.40 4.01
N TYR A 627 31.07 -3.48 3.13
CA TYR A 627 29.77 -3.42 2.47
C TYR A 627 29.88 -4.08 1.10
N ASP A 628 28.89 -4.89 0.72
CA ASP A 628 28.86 -5.47 -0.60
C ASP A 628 28.67 -4.40 -1.68
N SER A 629 29.35 -4.58 -2.81
CA SER A 629 29.30 -3.67 -3.94
C SER A 629 28.35 -4.12 -5.05
N ALA A 630 27.77 -5.31 -4.92
CA ALA A 630 26.72 -5.77 -5.82
C ALA A 630 25.50 -4.83 -5.76
N GLU A 631 24.72 -4.85 -6.84
CA GLU A 631 23.47 -4.10 -6.93
C GLU A 631 22.41 -4.76 -6.05
N HIS A 632 21.78 -3.96 -5.19
CA HIS A 632 20.71 -4.42 -4.29
C HIS A 632 19.45 -3.56 -4.46
N PRO A 633 18.73 -3.66 -5.59
CA PRO A 633 17.49 -2.92 -5.79
C PRO A 633 16.52 -3.12 -4.63
N ARG A 634 15.86 -2.04 -4.21
CA ARG A 634 14.92 -2.04 -3.09
C ARG A 634 13.49 -1.97 -3.58
N ILE A 635 12.61 -2.67 -2.90
CA ILE A 635 11.17 -2.62 -3.10
C ILE A 635 10.55 -1.96 -1.88
N PHE A 636 9.77 -0.92 -2.10
CA PHE A 636 9.03 -0.22 -1.07
C PHE A 636 7.53 -0.31 -1.32
N GLU A 637 6.74 -0.29 -0.25
CA GLU A 637 5.30 -0.06 -0.31
C GLU A 637 4.96 1.21 0.48
N VAL A 638 4.09 2.04 -0.09
CA VAL A 638 3.64 3.27 0.59
C VAL A 638 2.64 2.91 1.69
N GLY A 639 3.06 3.06 2.94
CA GLY A 639 2.20 2.95 4.12
C GLY A 639 1.73 4.31 4.65
N ARG A 640 0.96 4.29 5.75
CA ARG A 640 0.44 5.47 6.46
C ARG A 640 1.50 6.23 7.28
N GLU A 641 2.66 5.63 7.48
CA GLU A 641 3.77 6.18 8.27
C GLU A 641 5.02 6.43 7.40
N GLY A 642 4.92 6.25 6.07
CA GLY A 642 6.02 6.40 5.12
C GLY A 642 6.23 5.16 4.25
N ALA A 643 7.42 5.03 3.67
CA ALA A 643 7.81 3.89 2.85
C ALA A 643 8.17 2.69 3.74
N VAL A 644 7.52 1.56 3.51
CA VAL A 644 7.81 0.28 4.16
C VAL A 644 8.69 -0.54 3.21
N ASP A 645 9.85 -0.94 3.69
CA ASP A 645 10.82 -1.71 2.90
C ASP A 645 10.44 -3.20 2.88
N LEU A 646 10.29 -3.74 1.67
CA LEU A 646 9.88 -5.12 1.37
C LEU A 646 10.95 -5.89 0.59
N SER A 647 12.16 -5.34 0.50
CA SER A 647 13.25 -5.89 -0.33
C SER A 647 13.63 -7.29 0.13
N VAL A 648 13.70 -8.23 -0.81
CA VAL A 648 14.07 -9.63 -0.54
C VAL A 648 15.58 -9.75 -0.35
N VAL A 649 16.01 -10.67 0.51
CA VAL A 649 17.44 -10.85 0.79
C VAL A 649 18.02 -11.83 -0.23
N ASP A 650 18.85 -11.34 -1.16
CA ASP A 650 19.50 -12.22 -2.15
C ASP A 650 20.52 -13.15 -1.50
N VAL A 651 21.41 -12.59 -0.67
CA VAL A 651 22.47 -13.31 0.04
C VAL A 651 22.40 -13.04 1.54
N GLU A 652 22.23 -14.09 2.33
CA GLU A 652 22.14 -13.99 3.80
C GLU A 652 23.47 -13.61 4.45
N GLY A 653 23.40 -12.81 5.52
CA GLY A 653 24.56 -12.47 6.34
C GLY A 653 25.54 -11.50 5.66
N VAL A 654 25.19 -10.96 4.49
CA VAL A 654 25.95 -9.94 3.79
C VAL A 654 25.45 -8.55 4.16
N ARG A 655 26.37 -7.63 4.43
CA ARG A 655 26.07 -6.24 4.76
C ARG A 655 25.98 -5.43 3.47
N THR A 656 24.86 -4.76 3.25
CA THR A 656 24.64 -3.90 2.07
C THR A 656 24.74 -2.42 2.46
N ILE A 657 24.85 -1.54 1.46
CA ILE A 657 24.88 -0.08 1.69
C ILE A 657 23.54 0.48 2.17
N HIS A 658 22.48 -0.33 2.16
CA HIS A 658 21.13 0.04 2.59
C HIS A 658 20.90 -0.32 4.06
N PRO A 659 19.96 0.36 4.74
CA PRO A 659 19.53 -0.03 6.07
C PRO A 659 18.94 -1.45 6.10
N LEU A 660 19.09 -2.11 7.24
CA LEU A 660 18.43 -3.38 7.53
C LEU A 660 16.92 -3.17 7.61
N ARG A 661 16.14 -4.15 7.11
CA ARG A 661 14.69 -4.15 7.33
C ARG A 661 14.39 -4.45 8.80
N VAL A 662 13.43 -3.72 9.36
CA VAL A 662 13.10 -3.77 10.80
C VAL A 662 12.36 -5.05 11.18
N ASP A 663 11.78 -5.76 10.22
CA ASP A 663 11.01 -7.00 10.41
C ASP A 663 11.83 -8.28 10.27
N LEU A 664 13.10 -8.17 9.84
CA LEU A 664 13.99 -9.32 9.60
C LEU A 664 15.11 -9.42 10.63
N ASP A 665 15.50 -10.66 10.93
CA ASP A 665 16.61 -10.95 11.81
C ASP A 665 17.95 -10.64 11.11
N HIS A 666 19.00 -10.46 11.91
CA HIS A 666 20.32 -10.07 11.41
C HIS A 666 21.45 -10.75 12.20
N THR A 667 22.61 -10.89 11.57
CA THR A 667 23.81 -11.42 12.21
C THR A 667 24.48 -10.37 13.11
N ASP A 668 25.39 -10.82 13.98
CA ASP A 668 26.26 -9.92 14.77
C ASP A 668 27.12 -8.99 13.88
N SER A 669 27.41 -9.41 12.65
CA SER A 669 28.08 -8.61 11.62
C SER A 669 27.14 -7.65 10.87
N TYR A 670 25.89 -7.47 11.32
CA TYR A 670 24.81 -6.70 10.67
C TYR A 670 24.53 -7.11 9.21
N GLY A 671 24.64 -8.40 8.92
CA GLY A 671 24.15 -8.96 7.67
C GLY A 671 22.69 -9.38 7.83
N GLN A 672 21.86 -9.10 6.84
CA GLN A 672 20.43 -9.39 6.90
C GLN A 672 20.16 -10.89 6.66
N LEU A 673 19.20 -11.48 7.36
CA LEU A 673 18.76 -12.86 7.19
C LEU A 673 17.38 -12.92 6.54
N LYS A 674 17.00 -14.08 5.96
CA LYS A 674 15.64 -14.29 5.43
C LYS A 674 14.60 -14.54 6.52
N GLN A 675 15.04 -14.80 7.74
CA GLN A 675 14.14 -15.08 8.86
C GLN A 675 13.55 -13.80 9.41
N GLY A 676 12.26 -13.83 9.75
CA GLY A 676 11.59 -12.75 10.47
C GLY A 676 12.03 -12.68 11.92
N ILE A 677 11.96 -11.49 12.53
CA ILE A 677 12.21 -11.34 13.96
C ILE A 677 11.16 -12.14 14.73
N GLY A 678 11.64 -13.03 15.61
CA GLY A 678 10.77 -13.83 16.47
C GLY A 678 9.85 -12.96 17.33
N PRO A 679 8.61 -13.38 17.60
CA PRO A 679 7.69 -12.62 18.44
C PRO A 679 8.32 -12.37 19.81
N SER A 680 8.25 -11.11 20.28
CA SER A 680 8.74 -10.76 21.61
C SER A 680 8.09 -11.65 22.68
N SER A 681 8.80 -11.88 23.78
CA SER A 681 8.25 -12.63 24.92
C SER A 681 6.92 -12.04 25.42
N ALA A 682 6.75 -10.72 25.32
CA ALA A 682 5.49 -10.03 25.64
C ALA A 682 4.34 -10.42 24.69
N THR A 683 4.61 -10.52 23.39
CA THR A 683 3.60 -10.93 22.38
C THR A 683 3.15 -12.37 22.61
N VAL A 684 4.09 -13.28 22.89
CA VAL A 684 3.78 -14.68 23.22
C VAL A 684 2.93 -14.74 24.50
N MET A 685 3.29 -13.99 25.53
CA MET A 685 2.52 -13.93 26.78
C MET A 685 1.12 -13.33 26.59
N ALA A 686 0.95 -12.34 25.72
CA ALA A 686 -0.34 -11.78 25.38
C ALA A 686 -1.25 -12.80 24.68
N LEU A 687 -0.73 -13.55 23.70
CA LEU A 687 -1.47 -14.61 23.01
C LEU A 687 -1.88 -15.74 23.97
N VAL A 688 -0.98 -16.14 24.87
CA VAL A 688 -1.30 -17.11 25.93
C VAL A 688 -2.36 -16.55 26.87
N GLY A 689 -2.26 -15.27 27.25
CA GLY A 689 -3.24 -14.58 28.09
C GLY A 689 -4.64 -14.52 27.46
N ILE A 690 -4.70 -14.21 26.16
CA ILE A 690 -5.94 -14.23 25.38
C ILE A 690 -6.52 -15.65 25.34
N GLY A 691 -5.68 -16.66 25.03
CA GLY A 691 -6.07 -18.07 25.06
C GLY A 691 -6.62 -18.51 26.42
N LEU A 692 -5.97 -18.11 27.52
CA LEU A 692 -6.43 -18.36 28.88
C LEU A 692 -7.75 -17.66 29.17
N PHE A 693 -7.92 -16.40 28.76
CA PHE A 693 -9.18 -15.66 28.90
C PHE A 693 -10.33 -16.35 28.16
N ILE A 694 -10.08 -16.87 26.97
CA ILE A 694 -11.06 -17.62 26.17
C ILE A 694 -11.46 -18.91 26.90
N VAL A 695 -10.47 -19.67 27.40
CA VAL A 695 -10.71 -20.91 28.14
C VAL A 695 -11.47 -20.64 29.44
N THR A 696 -11.12 -19.58 30.17
CA THR A 696 -11.84 -19.19 31.40
C THR A 696 -13.25 -18.69 31.09
N ALA A 697 -13.45 -17.92 30.02
CA ALA A 697 -14.79 -17.52 29.56
C ALA A 697 -15.63 -18.75 29.19
N LEU A 698 -15.07 -19.71 28.45
CA LEU A 698 -15.70 -20.99 28.10
C LEU A 698 -16.04 -21.83 29.34
N ALA A 699 -15.14 -21.89 30.32
CA ALA A 699 -15.35 -22.59 31.59
C ALA A 699 -16.43 -21.91 32.44
N TRP A 700 -16.44 -20.58 32.50
CA TRP A 700 -17.43 -19.76 33.19
C TRP A 700 -18.85 -20.02 32.68
N THR A 701 -19.02 -20.25 31.37
CA THR A 701 -20.36 -20.53 30.81
C THR A 701 -21.01 -21.81 31.37
N ASN A 702 -20.26 -22.70 32.02
CA ASN A 702 -20.78 -23.96 32.55
C ASN A 702 -20.49 -24.09 34.04
N GLU A 703 -21.49 -23.80 34.87
CA GLU A 703 -21.46 -23.90 36.34
C GLU A 703 -20.84 -25.20 36.89
N ARG A 704 -21.10 -26.36 36.26
CA ARG A 704 -20.51 -27.64 36.67
C ARG A 704 -19.04 -27.77 36.27
N VAL A 705 -18.64 -27.20 35.14
CA VAL A 705 -17.23 -27.17 34.70
C VAL A 705 -16.48 -26.11 35.49
N TRP A 706 -17.07 -24.96 35.78
CA TRP A 706 -16.52 -23.93 36.67
C TRP A 706 -16.31 -24.47 38.09
N LEU A 707 -17.28 -25.21 38.64
CA LEU A 707 -17.14 -25.92 39.92
C LEU A 707 -16.10 -27.04 39.86
N ARG A 708 -15.95 -27.73 38.72
CA ARG A 708 -14.93 -28.77 38.55
C ARG A 708 -13.53 -28.14 38.39
N VAL A 709 -13.38 -27.09 37.60
CA VAL A 709 -12.17 -26.29 37.39
C VAL A 709 -11.72 -25.64 38.69
N SER A 710 -12.62 -25.04 39.47
CA SER A 710 -12.30 -24.45 40.78
C SER A 710 -11.93 -25.51 41.82
N ARG A 711 -12.55 -26.70 41.77
CA ARG A 711 -12.24 -27.82 42.69
C ARG A 711 -11.00 -28.62 42.27
N SER A 712 -10.61 -28.57 41.00
CA SER A 712 -9.44 -29.22 40.42
C SER A 712 -8.47 -28.22 39.78
N TRP A 713 -8.30 -27.06 40.42
CA TRP A 713 -7.40 -25.98 39.96
C TRP A 713 -6.00 -26.53 39.60
N GLY A 714 -5.48 -27.48 40.39
CA GLY A 714 -4.17 -28.08 40.16
C GLY A 714 -4.01 -28.79 38.81
N LEU A 715 -5.06 -29.44 38.28
CA LEU A 715 -5.00 -30.13 36.98
C LEU A 715 -5.02 -29.14 35.80
N PHE A 716 -5.76 -28.04 35.92
CA PHE A 716 -5.77 -26.98 34.90
C PHE A 716 -4.52 -26.11 34.96
N ALA A 717 -4.00 -25.86 36.16
CA ALA A 717 -2.68 -25.25 36.35
C ALA A 717 -1.60 -26.14 35.72
N LEU A 718 -1.64 -27.47 35.93
CA LEU A 718 -0.71 -28.41 35.31
C LEU A 718 -0.86 -28.44 33.78
N ALA A 719 -2.07 -28.47 33.24
CA ALA A 719 -2.30 -28.43 31.79
C ALA A 719 -1.84 -27.10 31.17
N GLY A 720 -2.09 -25.98 31.85
CA GLY A 720 -1.58 -24.67 31.46
C GLY A 720 -0.06 -24.59 31.52
N LEU A 721 0.56 -25.20 32.53
CA LEU A 721 2.01 -25.29 32.69
C LEU A 721 2.64 -26.23 31.67
N LEU A 722 1.97 -27.33 31.30
CA LEU A 722 2.37 -28.21 30.19
C LEU A 722 2.21 -27.53 28.83
N LEU A 723 1.19 -26.68 28.64
CA LEU A 723 1.01 -25.92 27.41
C LEU A 723 2.03 -24.79 27.30
N LEU A 724 2.32 -24.09 28.40
CA LEU A 724 3.43 -23.13 28.52
C LEU A 724 4.80 -23.80 28.34
N ALA A 725 5.01 -24.98 28.92
CA ALA A 725 6.24 -25.75 28.74
C ALA A 725 6.33 -26.25 27.30
N GLY A 726 5.23 -26.68 26.68
CA GLY A 726 5.17 -27.12 25.29
C GLY A 726 5.43 -25.98 24.31
N THR A 727 4.86 -24.78 24.54
CA THR A 727 5.16 -23.59 23.74
C THR A 727 6.58 -23.11 23.98
N ALA A 728 7.07 -23.13 25.22
CA ALA A 728 8.47 -22.83 25.52
C ALA A 728 9.41 -23.82 24.83
N ILE A 729 9.13 -25.12 24.90
CA ILE A 729 9.88 -26.18 24.22
C ILE A 729 9.85 -25.96 22.70
N PHE A 730 8.68 -25.71 22.11
CA PHE A 730 8.52 -25.41 20.69
C PHE A 730 9.35 -24.18 20.27
N LEU A 731 9.32 -23.10 21.05
CA LEU A 731 10.12 -21.91 20.78
C LEU A 731 11.62 -22.18 20.96
N THR A 732 12.04 -22.90 22.00
CA THR A 732 13.46 -23.25 22.25
C THR A 732 14.03 -24.25 21.24
N LEU A 733 13.19 -25.11 20.65
CA LEU A 733 13.57 -26.04 19.59
C LEU A 733 13.56 -25.39 18.19
N GLY A 734 13.41 -24.06 18.11
CA GLY A 734 13.41 -23.35 16.84
C GLY A 734 12.09 -23.42 16.06
N GLY A 735 10.98 -23.80 16.70
CA GLY A 735 9.66 -23.81 16.05
C GLY A 735 9.20 -22.40 15.64
N GLY A 736 9.58 -21.38 16.41
CA GLY A 736 9.32 -19.98 16.05
C GLY A 736 10.15 -19.51 14.84
N THR A 737 11.43 -19.87 14.80
CA THR A 737 12.32 -19.54 13.68
C THR A 737 11.93 -20.30 12.40
N ALA A 738 11.47 -21.55 12.53
CA ALA A 738 10.92 -22.31 11.41
C ALA A 738 9.61 -21.73 10.86
N LEU A 739 8.76 -21.17 11.73
CA LEU A 739 7.51 -20.50 11.31
C LEU A 739 7.79 -19.17 10.58
N MET A 740 8.88 -18.48 10.96
CA MET A 740 9.33 -17.22 10.36
C MET A 740 10.40 -17.42 9.28
N ALA A 741 10.60 -18.64 8.80
CA ALA A 741 11.49 -18.90 7.68
C ALA A 741 10.93 -18.26 6.40
N GLN A 742 11.79 -17.65 5.58
CA GLN A 742 11.41 -16.95 4.33
C GLN A 742 10.39 -15.83 4.57
N HIS A 743 10.50 -15.14 5.71
CA HIS A 743 9.61 -14.01 6.02
C HIS A 743 9.90 -12.80 5.14
N ASP A 744 11.11 -12.71 4.58
CA ASP A 744 11.50 -11.66 3.64
C ASP A 744 10.60 -11.58 2.41
N GLU A 745 10.10 -12.72 1.93
CA GLU A 745 9.12 -12.86 0.85
C GLU A 745 7.65 -12.66 1.29
N GLY A 746 7.39 -12.63 2.60
CA GLY A 746 6.05 -12.51 3.18
C GLY A 746 5.64 -11.07 3.52
N GLU A 747 4.46 -10.90 4.11
CA GLU A 747 4.00 -9.59 4.56
C GLU A 747 4.60 -9.15 5.89
N PRO A 748 5.00 -7.87 6.02
CA PRO A 748 5.43 -7.34 7.29
C PRO A 748 4.27 -7.35 8.30
N PHE A 749 4.59 -7.65 9.56
CA PHE A 749 3.61 -7.57 10.64
C PHE A 749 3.43 -6.11 11.10
N SER A 750 2.37 -5.44 10.64
CA SER A 750 2.04 -4.09 11.09
C SER A 750 0.54 -3.91 11.35
N TRP A 751 0.20 -3.17 12.42
CA TRP A 751 -1.18 -2.85 12.76
C TRP A 751 -1.66 -1.51 12.22
N THR A 752 -0.74 -0.55 12.03
CA THR A 752 -1.07 0.85 11.74
C THR A 752 -0.52 1.33 10.40
N ALA A 753 0.47 0.65 9.82
CA ALA A 753 1.08 1.07 8.56
C ALA A 753 0.12 0.96 7.37
N GLY A 754 -0.93 0.15 7.47
CA GLY A 754 -1.94 0.04 6.41
C GLY A 754 -1.48 -0.73 5.17
N VAL A 755 -0.55 -1.68 5.34
CA VAL A 755 0.09 -2.52 4.30
C VAL A 755 0.12 -4.01 4.72
N SER A 756 -0.77 -4.41 5.63
CA SER A 756 -0.70 -5.74 6.27
C SER A 756 -2.08 -6.34 6.47
N ILE A 757 -2.26 -7.59 6.05
CA ILE A 757 -3.48 -8.35 6.24
C ILE A 757 -3.62 -8.91 7.66
N TRP A 758 -2.51 -9.06 8.39
CA TRP A 758 -2.47 -9.76 9.67
C TRP A 758 -3.46 -9.25 10.73
N PRO A 759 -3.67 -7.94 10.93
CA PRO A 759 -4.72 -7.44 11.83
C PRO A 759 -6.12 -7.94 11.47
N GLY A 760 -6.44 -7.97 10.16
CA GLY A 760 -7.67 -8.53 9.64
C GLY A 760 -7.79 -10.03 9.93
N GLU A 761 -6.70 -10.78 9.73
CA GLU A 761 -6.66 -12.22 10.04
C GLU A 761 -6.86 -12.53 11.52
N TRP A 762 -6.28 -11.73 12.41
CA TRP A 762 -6.51 -11.88 13.86
C TRP A 762 -7.97 -11.67 14.24
N LEU A 763 -8.64 -10.69 13.63
CA LEU A 763 -10.07 -10.45 13.85
C LEU A 763 -10.94 -11.60 13.29
N ARG A 764 -10.58 -12.19 12.14
CA ARG A 764 -11.28 -13.36 11.59
C ARG A 764 -11.08 -14.60 12.43
N PHE A 765 -9.87 -14.81 12.95
CA PHE A 765 -9.58 -15.88 13.89
C PHE A 765 -10.43 -15.73 15.17
N LEU A 766 -10.53 -14.52 15.71
CA LEU A 766 -11.41 -14.19 16.83
C LEU A 766 -12.88 -14.52 16.50
N VAL A 767 -13.34 -14.22 15.28
CA VAL A 767 -14.70 -14.56 14.83
C VAL A 767 -14.94 -16.08 14.85
N VAL A 768 -14.03 -16.87 14.25
CA VAL A 768 -14.15 -18.33 14.22
C VAL A 768 -14.31 -18.88 15.63
N LEU A 769 -13.46 -18.41 16.55
CA LEU A 769 -13.51 -18.80 17.94
C LEU A 769 -14.82 -18.37 18.63
N MET A 770 -15.26 -17.13 18.44
CA MET A 770 -16.51 -16.64 19.00
C MET A 770 -17.72 -17.43 18.47
N CYS A 771 -17.72 -17.79 17.19
CA CYS A 771 -18.75 -18.65 16.61
C CYS A 771 -18.80 -20.02 17.29
N LEU A 772 -17.65 -20.66 17.53
CA LEU A 772 -17.56 -21.91 18.29
C LEU A 772 -18.12 -21.76 19.72
N VAL A 773 -17.71 -20.70 20.42
CA VAL A 773 -18.18 -20.38 21.79
C VAL A 773 -19.69 -20.18 21.79
N PHE A 774 -20.24 -19.42 20.84
CA PHE A 774 -21.67 -19.12 20.74
C PHE A 774 -22.51 -20.33 20.36
N LEU A 775 -22.04 -21.21 19.48
CA LEU A 775 -22.70 -22.47 19.17
C LEU A 775 -22.81 -23.36 20.43
N VAL A 776 -21.71 -23.52 21.16
CA VAL A 776 -21.68 -24.34 22.39
C VAL A 776 -22.53 -23.72 23.50
N LYS A 777 -22.37 -22.41 23.72
CA LYS A 777 -23.15 -21.67 24.72
C LYS A 777 -24.63 -21.72 24.40
N GLY A 778 -25.02 -21.43 23.16
CA GLY A 778 -26.42 -21.45 22.74
C GLY A 778 -27.06 -22.82 22.89
N ALA A 779 -26.36 -23.89 22.50
CA ALA A 779 -26.85 -25.25 22.72
C ALA A 779 -27.05 -25.60 24.20
N ARG A 780 -26.15 -25.13 25.09
CA ARG A 780 -26.26 -25.34 26.54
C ARG A 780 -27.40 -24.53 27.15
N ASP A 781 -27.52 -23.26 26.81
CA ASP A 781 -28.56 -22.36 27.35
C ASP A 781 -29.95 -22.83 26.94
N LEU A 782 -30.12 -23.29 25.69
CA LEU A 782 -31.36 -23.89 25.23
C LEU A 782 -31.72 -25.17 25.97
N ARG A 783 -30.73 -26.03 26.27
CA ARG A 783 -30.94 -27.28 27.01
C ARG A 783 -31.32 -27.01 28.46
N LYS A 784 -30.60 -26.12 29.15
CA LYS A 784 -30.95 -25.67 30.51
C LYS A 784 -32.35 -25.05 30.56
N ASN A 785 -32.71 -24.23 29.57
CA ASN A 785 -34.05 -23.66 29.47
C ASN A 785 -35.11 -24.75 29.23
N SER A 786 -34.84 -25.73 28.36
CA SER A 786 -35.74 -26.87 28.15
C SER A 786 -35.93 -27.71 29.40
N ASP A 787 -34.86 -28.00 30.16
CA ASP A 787 -34.92 -28.75 31.41
C ASP A 787 -35.74 -27.98 32.47
N ARG A 788 -35.47 -26.68 32.66
CA ARG A 788 -36.24 -25.81 33.57
C ARG A 788 -37.71 -25.73 33.20
N LEU A 789 -38.05 -25.55 31.92
CA LEU A 789 -39.44 -25.51 31.47
C LEU A 789 -40.14 -26.88 31.67
N THR A 790 -39.40 -27.98 31.53
CA THR A 790 -39.93 -29.32 31.77
C THR A 790 -40.29 -29.52 33.25
N GLU A 791 -39.44 -29.03 34.16
CA GLU A 791 -39.68 -29.08 35.60
C GLU A 791 -40.78 -28.10 36.06
N ASP A 792 -40.72 -26.83 35.60
CA ASP A 792 -41.66 -25.78 35.99
C ASP A 792 -43.11 -26.11 35.58
N PHE A 793 -43.28 -26.66 34.37
CA PHE A 793 -44.58 -27.02 33.81
C PHE A 793 -44.91 -28.51 33.94
N LEU A 794 -44.14 -29.30 34.71
CA LEU A 794 -44.42 -30.70 35.06
C LEU A 794 -44.83 -31.61 33.86
N PHE A 795 -44.19 -31.46 32.70
CA PHE A 795 -44.57 -32.22 31.50
C PHE A 795 -44.33 -33.73 31.66
N HIS A 796 -45.30 -34.56 31.26
CA HIS A 796 -45.12 -36.01 31.23
C HIS A 796 -44.33 -36.43 29.98
N ILE A 797 -43.15 -37.01 30.17
CA ILE A 797 -42.31 -37.52 29.08
C ILE A 797 -42.32 -39.05 29.15
N ASP A 798 -42.92 -39.70 28.16
CA ASP A 798 -42.90 -41.17 28.03
C ASP A 798 -41.45 -41.68 27.96
N GLN A 799 -41.03 -42.48 28.95
CA GLN A 799 -39.68 -43.04 29.06
C GLN A 799 -39.41 -44.24 28.11
N SER A 800 -40.21 -44.39 27.04
CA SER A 800 -39.94 -45.42 26.03
C SER A 800 -38.52 -45.26 25.48
N PRO A 801 -37.77 -46.37 25.25
CA PRO A 801 -36.38 -46.28 24.82
C PRO A 801 -36.32 -45.46 23.53
N ARG A 802 -35.71 -44.26 23.61
CA ARG A 802 -35.51 -43.38 22.46
C ARG A 802 -34.95 -44.21 21.32
N SER A 803 -35.77 -44.40 20.29
CA SER A 803 -35.47 -45.28 19.17
C SER A 803 -34.11 -44.93 18.54
N ARG A 804 -33.34 -45.94 18.15
CA ARG A 804 -32.02 -45.76 17.53
C ARG A 804 -32.16 -44.82 16.32
N TRP A 805 -31.23 -43.87 16.22
CA TRP A 805 -31.17 -42.90 15.13
C TRP A 805 -31.26 -43.62 13.76
N THR A 806 -32.20 -43.19 12.92
CA THR A 806 -32.41 -43.74 11.57
C THR A 806 -32.68 -42.59 10.58
N LEU A 807 -32.16 -42.71 9.36
CA LEU A 807 -32.33 -41.73 8.28
C LEU A 807 -33.81 -41.38 8.01
N LYS A 808 -34.70 -42.38 8.09
CA LYS A 808 -36.16 -42.20 7.93
C LYS A 808 -36.78 -41.32 9.03
N MET A 809 -36.31 -41.42 10.27
CA MET A 809 -36.76 -40.54 11.37
C MET A 809 -36.21 -39.11 11.21
N CYS A 810 -34.97 -38.96 10.74
CA CYS A 810 -34.43 -37.64 10.44
C CYS A 810 -35.25 -36.93 9.36
N TRP A 811 -35.56 -37.62 8.24
CA TRP A 811 -36.36 -37.06 7.14
C TRP A 811 -37.79 -36.69 7.57
N THR A 812 -38.45 -37.56 8.34
CA THR A 812 -39.80 -37.26 8.86
C THR A 812 -39.80 -36.06 9.83
N ASN A 813 -38.74 -35.87 10.62
CA ASN A 813 -38.60 -34.68 11.46
C ASN A 813 -38.27 -33.41 10.66
N VAL A 814 -37.50 -33.49 9.57
CA VAL A 814 -37.30 -32.36 8.65
C VAL A 814 -38.63 -31.95 8.01
N GLN A 815 -39.39 -32.91 7.48
CA GLN A 815 -40.73 -32.65 6.92
C GLN A 815 -41.68 -32.07 7.97
N ARG A 816 -41.63 -32.54 9.21
CA ARG A 816 -42.46 -32.06 10.33
C ARG A 816 -42.20 -30.58 10.66
N ILE A 817 -40.95 -30.11 10.54
CA ILE A 817 -40.54 -28.74 10.89
C ILE A 817 -40.75 -27.77 9.72
N TYR A 818 -40.36 -28.15 8.50
CA TYR A 818 -40.32 -27.23 7.35
C TYR A 818 -41.51 -27.33 6.37
N HIS A 819 -42.28 -28.42 6.35
CA HIS A 819 -43.45 -28.56 5.46
C HIS A 819 -44.79 -28.28 6.16
N PRO A 820 -45.67 -27.42 5.59
CA PRO A 820 -46.99 -27.12 6.14
C PRO A 820 -47.97 -28.30 6.13
N VAL A 821 -47.87 -29.22 5.14
CA VAL A 821 -48.91 -30.20 4.78
C VAL A 821 -48.91 -31.45 5.67
N ALA A 822 -47.84 -31.70 6.45
CA ALA A 822 -47.73 -32.87 7.34
C ALA A 822 -48.32 -32.62 8.75
N THR A 823 -49.39 -31.84 8.87
CA THR A 823 -50.00 -31.44 10.16
C THR A 823 -50.73 -32.61 10.83
N ARG A 824 -50.13 -33.16 11.88
CA ARG A 824 -50.87 -33.81 12.97
C ARG A 824 -51.23 -32.75 14.01
N ALA A 825 -52.47 -32.73 14.47
CA ALA A 825 -52.85 -31.97 15.65
C ALA A 825 -52.34 -32.73 16.89
N ALA A 826 -51.59 -32.05 17.77
CA ALA A 826 -51.23 -32.63 19.05
C ALA A 826 -52.51 -32.78 19.90
N THR A 827 -52.65 -33.91 20.59
CA THR A 827 -53.82 -34.13 21.46
C THR A 827 -53.65 -33.46 22.81
N THR A 828 -52.41 -33.26 23.30
CA THR A 828 -52.09 -32.55 24.54
C THR A 828 -50.84 -31.67 24.39
N VAL A 829 -50.69 -30.65 25.26
CA VAL A 829 -49.52 -29.75 25.25
C VAL A 829 -48.22 -30.52 25.55
N ASP A 830 -48.29 -31.52 26.43
CA ASP A 830 -47.20 -32.44 26.77
C ASP A 830 -46.69 -33.19 25.53
N GLN A 831 -47.60 -33.61 24.64
CA GLN A 831 -47.24 -34.25 23.38
C GLN A 831 -46.57 -33.26 22.39
N ALA A 832 -47.03 -32.00 22.36
CA ALA A 832 -46.37 -30.97 21.56
C ALA A 832 -44.94 -30.65 22.09
N TRP A 833 -44.75 -30.69 23.41
CA TRP A 833 -43.44 -30.51 24.04
C TRP A 833 -42.51 -31.70 23.80
N SER A 834 -42.99 -32.94 23.86
CA SER A 834 -42.15 -34.11 23.56
C SER A 834 -41.64 -34.10 22.11
N TRP A 835 -42.49 -33.72 21.14
CA TRP A 835 -42.07 -33.54 19.75
C TRP A 835 -41.03 -32.42 19.57
N TYR A 836 -41.11 -31.36 20.36
CA TYR A 836 -40.10 -30.31 20.39
C TYR A 836 -38.75 -30.84 20.89
N LEU A 837 -38.75 -31.59 22.01
CA LEU A 837 -37.55 -32.18 22.59
C LEU A 837 -36.88 -33.20 21.65
N ASP A 838 -37.68 -34.00 20.92
CA ASP A 838 -37.16 -34.90 19.90
C ASP A 838 -36.48 -34.13 18.76
N GLY A 839 -37.11 -33.08 18.26
CA GLY A 839 -36.55 -32.21 17.23
C GLY A 839 -35.30 -31.43 17.69
N ALA A 840 -35.22 -31.10 18.98
CA ALA A 840 -34.09 -30.43 19.62
C ALA A 840 -32.94 -31.40 19.98
N ALA A 841 -33.07 -32.70 19.70
CA ALA A 841 -32.01 -33.67 19.96
C ALA A 841 -30.74 -33.32 19.14
N PRO A 842 -29.53 -33.47 19.72
CA PRO A 842 -28.29 -32.97 19.12
C PRO A 842 -27.98 -33.60 17.76
N LEU A 843 -28.23 -34.91 17.60
CA LEU A 843 -28.02 -35.61 16.34
C LEU A 843 -28.99 -35.16 15.25
N GLN A 844 -30.24 -34.84 15.61
CA GLN A 844 -31.23 -34.36 14.64
C GLN A 844 -30.95 -32.92 14.21
N ARG A 845 -30.56 -32.07 15.18
CA ARG A 845 -30.12 -30.70 14.89
C ARG A 845 -28.89 -30.72 13.99
N ALA A 846 -27.86 -31.51 14.30
CA ALA A 846 -26.66 -31.61 13.49
C ALA A 846 -26.96 -32.05 12.04
N ALA A 847 -27.85 -33.03 11.85
CA ALA A 847 -28.23 -33.49 10.52
C ALA A 847 -28.97 -32.39 9.72
N ARG A 848 -29.90 -31.65 10.33
CA ARG A 848 -30.60 -30.53 9.66
C ARG A 848 -29.63 -29.41 9.29
N LEU A 849 -28.73 -29.06 10.21
CA LEU A 849 -27.72 -28.03 9.96
C LEU A 849 -26.77 -28.41 8.83
N LEU A 850 -26.34 -29.68 8.76
CA LEU A 850 -25.50 -30.16 7.67
C LEU A 850 -26.22 -30.01 6.32
N VAL A 851 -27.49 -30.40 6.24
CA VAL A 851 -28.28 -30.28 4.99
C VAL A 851 -28.45 -28.81 4.60
N LEU A 852 -28.82 -27.92 5.53
CA LEU A 852 -28.95 -26.49 5.27
C LEU A 852 -27.63 -25.85 4.85
N PHE A 853 -26.53 -26.24 5.49
CA PHE A 853 -25.19 -25.75 5.18
C PHE A 853 -24.74 -26.19 3.78
N LEU A 854 -24.96 -27.46 3.41
CA LEU A 854 -24.64 -27.96 2.07
C LEU A 854 -25.50 -27.27 1.00
N LEU A 855 -26.78 -27.02 1.28
CA LEU A 855 -27.68 -26.30 0.35
C LEU A 855 -27.25 -24.84 0.18
N TYR A 856 -26.88 -24.16 1.27
CA TYR A 856 -26.33 -22.81 1.22
C TYR A 856 -25.03 -22.79 0.41
N GLY A 857 -24.10 -23.70 0.70
CA GLY A 857 -22.83 -23.80 -0.01
C GLY A 857 -23.00 -24.09 -1.51
N ALA A 858 -23.89 -25.01 -1.86
CA ALA A 858 -24.22 -25.33 -3.25
C ALA A 858 -24.82 -24.13 -3.99
N MET A 859 -25.72 -23.38 -3.33
CA MET A 859 -26.29 -22.15 -3.89
C MET A 859 -25.20 -21.11 -4.14
N MET A 860 -24.34 -20.83 -3.16
CA MET A 860 -23.26 -19.85 -3.32
C MET A 860 -22.23 -20.28 -4.38
N ALA A 861 -21.83 -21.55 -4.39
CA ALA A 861 -20.91 -22.08 -5.41
C ALA A 861 -21.52 -22.06 -6.82
N SER A 862 -22.83 -22.29 -6.94
CA SER A 862 -23.53 -22.16 -8.22
C SER A 862 -23.63 -20.70 -8.68
N LEU A 863 -23.84 -19.77 -7.75
CA LEU A 863 -23.91 -18.34 -8.05
C LEU A 863 -22.54 -17.83 -8.53
N ASP A 864 -21.49 -18.21 -7.82
CA ASP A 864 -20.11 -17.89 -8.17
C ASP A 864 -19.76 -18.37 -9.58
N ARG A 865 -19.93 -19.68 -9.83
CA ARG A 865 -19.49 -20.32 -11.07
C ARG A 865 -20.32 -20.00 -12.31
N TRP A 866 -21.60 -19.64 -12.15
CA TRP A 866 -22.52 -19.47 -13.29
C TRP A 866 -23.06 -18.05 -13.45
N VAL A 867 -22.94 -17.18 -12.45
CA VAL A 867 -23.54 -15.83 -12.49
C VAL A 867 -22.49 -14.73 -12.36
N LEU A 868 -21.57 -14.85 -11.40
CA LEU A 868 -20.64 -13.76 -11.08
C LEU A 868 -19.31 -13.87 -11.83
N ASP A 869 -18.70 -15.06 -11.87
CA ASP A 869 -17.37 -15.31 -12.45
C ASP A 869 -16.32 -14.27 -12.00
N GLU A 870 -16.42 -13.81 -10.75
CA GLU A 870 -15.54 -12.79 -10.18
C GLU A 870 -14.29 -13.42 -9.57
N GLU A 871 -13.11 -12.95 -9.98
CA GLU A 871 -11.88 -13.35 -9.32
C GLU A 871 -11.71 -12.62 -7.98
N MET A 872 -11.53 -13.36 -6.89
CA MET A 872 -11.28 -12.78 -5.58
C MET A 872 -9.84 -12.26 -5.49
N ILE A 873 -9.65 -10.98 -5.81
CA ILE A 873 -8.37 -10.27 -5.62
C ILE A 873 -8.10 -10.12 -4.11
N GLN A 874 -7.01 -10.69 -3.61
CA GLN A 874 -6.58 -10.56 -2.22
C GLN A 874 -5.36 -9.63 -2.16
N PRO A 875 -5.29 -8.66 -1.23
CA PRO A 875 -4.12 -7.80 -1.05
C PRO A 875 -3.03 -8.55 -0.27
N CYS A 876 -2.68 -9.75 -0.72
CA CYS A 876 -1.74 -10.61 -0.02
C CYS A 876 -0.35 -10.60 -0.69
N ARG A 877 0.71 -10.73 0.09
CA ARG A 877 2.10 -10.86 -0.42
C ARG A 877 2.80 -12.12 0.08
N GLY A 878 3.17 -12.99 -0.84
CA GLY A 878 3.89 -14.23 -0.56
C GLY A 878 2.97 -15.42 -0.30
N TRP A 879 3.53 -16.62 -0.32
CA TRP A 879 2.74 -17.86 -0.27
C TRP A 879 1.96 -18.04 1.04
N LEU A 880 2.61 -17.77 2.18
CA LEU A 880 2.03 -18.02 3.50
C LEU A 880 0.83 -17.11 3.78
N SER A 881 0.97 -15.80 3.55
CA SER A 881 -0.09 -14.80 3.79
C SER A 881 -1.31 -15.07 2.91
N CYS A 882 -1.13 -15.29 1.61
CA CYS A 882 -2.20 -15.61 0.66
C CYS A 882 -2.93 -16.91 1.03
N ARG A 883 -2.18 -17.94 1.46
CA ARG A 883 -2.76 -19.21 1.90
C ARG A 883 -3.56 -19.06 3.19
N VAL A 884 -3.05 -18.28 4.15
CA VAL A 884 -3.75 -17.99 5.41
C VAL A 884 -5.02 -17.20 5.13
N ASP A 885 -4.99 -16.12 4.35
CA ASP A 885 -6.19 -15.34 4.00
C ASP A 885 -7.26 -16.21 3.34
N SER A 886 -6.86 -17.04 2.38
CA SER A 886 -7.79 -17.94 1.69
C SER A 886 -8.46 -18.94 2.65
N ILE A 887 -7.69 -19.56 3.55
CA ILE A 887 -8.22 -20.50 4.55
C ILE A 887 -9.07 -19.76 5.58
N MET A 888 -8.64 -18.60 6.06
CA MET A 888 -9.36 -17.81 7.06
C MET A 888 -10.65 -17.24 6.50
N THR A 889 -10.66 -16.74 5.27
CA THR A 889 -11.88 -16.30 4.58
C THR A 889 -12.88 -17.46 4.48
N LEU A 890 -12.46 -18.64 3.99
CA LEU A 890 -13.34 -19.79 3.88
C LEU A 890 -13.87 -20.26 5.25
N THR A 891 -12.99 -20.40 6.24
CA THR A 891 -13.35 -20.90 7.57
C THR A 891 -14.24 -19.91 8.32
N SER A 892 -13.88 -18.63 8.38
CA SER A 892 -14.67 -17.60 9.07
C SER A 892 -16.06 -17.42 8.46
N VAL A 893 -16.19 -17.36 7.12
CA VAL A 893 -17.51 -17.32 6.45
C VAL A 893 -18.32 -18.58 6.78
N SER A 894 -17.70 -19.76 6.72
CA SER A 894 -18.38 -21.03 7.02
C SER A 894 -18.91 -21.08 8.46
N PHE A 895 -18.12 -20.63 9.44
CA PHE A 895 -18.52 -20.61 10.85
C PHE A 895 -19.62 -19.59 11.15
N VAL A 896 -19.59 -18.41 10.50
CA VAL A 896 -20.67 -17.41 10.62
C VAL A 896 -21.97 -17.94 10.01
N VAL A 897 -21.91 -18.55 8.83
CA VAL A 897 -23.08 -19.19 8.18
C VAL A 897 -23.61 -20.31 9.07
N LEU A 898 -22.75 -21.19 9.58
CA LEU A 898 -23.16 -22.29 10.45
C LEU A 898 -23.83 -21.78 11.74
N LEU A 899 -23.28 -20.75 12.36
CA LEU A 899 -23.87 -20.10 13.54
C LEU A 899 -25.25 -19.52 13.21
N ASN A 900 -25.39 -18.83 12.08
CA ASN A 900 -26.65 -18.23 11.67
C ASN A 900 -27.72 -19.29 11.33
N LEU A 901 -27.34 -20.34 10.61
CA LEU A 901 -28.23 -21.48 10.33
C LEU A 901 -28.64 -22.22 11.60
N ALA A 902 -27.75 -22.34 12.59
CA ALA A 902 -28.07 -22.91 13.90
C ALA A 902 -29.13 -22.11 14.65
N VAL A 903 -29.03 -20.79 14.62
CA VAL A 903 -30.04 -19.90 15.19
C VAL A 903 -31.35 -20.00 14.40
N PHE A 904 -31.28 -20.01 13.07
CA PHE A 904 -32.45 -20.10 12.20
C PHE A 904 -33.23 -21.41 12.37
N ASP A 905 -32.54 -22.56 12.49
CA ASP A 905 -33.16 -23.86 12.78
C ASP A 905 -33.93 -23.82 14.11
N GLU A 906 -33.35 -23.22 15.15
CA GLU A 906 -34.01 -23.07 16.45
C GLU A 906 -35.25 -22.18 16.40
N VAL A 907 -35.18 -21.09 15.63
CA VAL A 907 -36.32 -20.22 15.39
C VAL A 907 -37.44 -20.96 14.65
N MET A 908 -37.12 -21.76 13.63
CA MET A 908 -38.12 -22.54 12.89
C MET A 908 -38.75 -23.63 13.76
N LEU A 909 -37.94 -24.33 14.56
CA LEU A 909 -38.42 -25.32 15.52
C LEU A 909 -39.36 -24.65 16.56
N CYS A 910 -38.98 -23.50 17.09
CA CYS A 910 -39.79 -22.74 18.04
C CYS A 910 -41.11 -22.25 17.42
N ARG A 911 -41.07 -21.70 16.20
CA ARG A 911 -42.26 -21.27 15.45
C ARG A 911 -43.23 -22.44 15.24
N ARG A 912 -42.72 -23.61 14.87
CA ARG A 912 -43.56 -24.79 14.62
C ARG A 912 -44.20 -25.28 15.91
N TRP A 913 -43.45 -25.29 17.00
CA TRP A 913 -43.96 -25.66 18.32
C TRP A 913 -45.04 -24.70 18.84
N VAL A 914 -44.87 -23.38 18.69
CA VAL A 914 -45.94 -22.39 19.00
C VAL A 914 -47.23 -22.71 18.23
N GLY A 915 -47.10 -23.12 16.96
CA GLY A 915 -48.24 -23.58 16.17
C GLY A 915 -48.93 -24.82 16.74
N TRP A 916 -48.17 -25.81 17.21
CA TRP A 916 -48.73 -27.01 17.84
C TRP A 916 -49.49 -26.69 19.12
N VAL A 917 -48.89 -25.87 20.01
CA VAL A 917 -49.49 -25.43 21.28
C VAL A 917 -50.81 -24.67 21.06
N ASN A 918 -50.92 -23.89 19.98
CA ASN A 918 -52.14 -23.16 19.66
C ASN A 918 -53.24 -24.06 19.04
N SER A 919 -52.86 -25.18 18.42
CA SER A 919 -53.78 -26.09 17.72
C SER A 919 -54.29 -27.25 18.59
N THR A 920 -53.81 -27.38 19.82
CA THR A 920 -54.12 -28.49 20.74
C THR A 920 -55.59 -28.50 21.16
N SER A 921 -56.24 -29.66 21.02
CA SER A 921 -57.67 -29.84 21.36
C SER A 921 -57.91 -30.41 22.76
N GLY A 922 -56.98 -31.20 23.31
CA GLY A 922 -56.96 -31.65 24.70
C GLY A 922 -56.05 -30.76 25.55
N GLY A 923 -56.52 -30.41 26.74
CA GLY A 923 -55.88 -29.45 27.63
C GLY A 923 -54.51 -29.90 28.19
N TRP A 924 -54.09 -29.22 29.25
CA TRP A 924 -52.89 -29.54 30.02
C TRP A 924 -53.09 -30.83 30.84
N SER A 925 -52.02 -31.57 31.13
CA SER A 925 -52.10 -32.77 31.98
C SER A 925 -52.57 -32.44 33.41
N ASP A 926 -53.27 -33.38 34.05
CA ASP A 926 -53.97 -33.18 35.34
C ASP A 926 -53.07 -32.64 36.46
N GLN A 927 -51.77 -32.96 36.43
CA GLN A 927 -50.79 -32.47 37.41
C GLN A 927 -50.48 -30.97 37.24
N VAL A 928 -50.39 -30.49 35.99
CA VAL A 928 -50.19 -29.07 35.68
C VAL A 928 -51.41 -28.26 36.09
N GLN A 929 -52.60 -28.85 35.89
CA GLN A 929 -53.85 -28.24 36.33
C GLN A 929 -53.89 -28.04 37.85
N GLN A 930 -53.51 -29.06 38.61
CA GLN A 930 -53.49 -29.00 40.07
C GLN A 930 -52.45 -28.03 40.64
N LYS A 931 -51.29 -27.84 39.98
CA LYS A 931 -50.25 -26.90 40.43
C LYS A 931 -50.70 -25.45 40.29
N TYR A 932 -51.21 -25.06 39.11
CA TYR A 932 -51.71 -23.71 38.88
C TYR A 932 -52.97 -23.41 39.71
N LEU A 933 -53.85 -24.40 39.95
CA LEU A 933 -54.98 -24.24 40.88
C LEU A 933 -54.51 -23.93 42.32
N ARG A 934 -53.41 -24.55 42.79
CA ARG A 934 -52.82 -24.28 44.11
C ARG A 934 -52.16 -22.90 44.19
N GLU A 935 -51.41 -22.48 43.16
CA GLU A 935 -50.72 -21.18 43.13
C GLU A 935 -51.69 -19.99 43.17
N TYR A 936 -52.88 -20.15 42.59
CA TYR A 936 -53.94 -19.14 42.60
C TYR A 936 -54.99 -19.34 43.72
N GLY A 937 -54.79 -20.31 44.62
CA GLY A 937 -55.64 -20.50 45.82
C GLY A 937 -57.04 -21.09 45.56
N LEU A 938 -57.23 -21.82 44.47
CA LEU A 938 -58.53 -22.36 44.02
C LEU A 938 -58.70 -23.86 44.39
N SER A 939 -59.88 -24.25 44.90
CA SER A 939 -60.19 -25.63 45.31
C SER A 939 -60.59 -26.56 44.14
N GLN A 940 -60.50 -27.89 44.32
CA GLN A 940 -60.84 -28.92 43.31
C GLN A 940 -62.27 -28.82 42.74
N SER A 941 -63.20 -28.14 43.43
CA SER A 941 -64.57 -27.91 42.94
C SER A 941 -64.68 -26.85 41.83
N HIS A 942 -63.58 -26.17 41.47
CA HIS A 942 -63.52 -25.10 40.46
C HIS A 942 -62.81 -25.53 39.15
N GLN A 943 -62.87 -26.81 38.77
CA GLN A 943 -62.29 -27.30 37.49
C GLN A 943 -62.76 -26.49 36.25
N ALA A 944 -63.97 -25.94 36.27
CA ALA A 944 -64.50 -25.05 35.22
C ALA A 944 -63.84 -23.65 35.17
N GLU A 945 -63.19 -23.19 36.24
CA GLU A 945 -62.40 -21.94 36.27
C GLU A 945 -60.97 -22.14 35.73
N PHE A 946 -60.44 -23.37 35.79
CA PHE A 946 -59.13 -23.70 35.20
C PHE A 946 -59.10 -23.53 33.67
N ASP A 947 -60.26 -23.71 33.03
CA ASP A 947 -60.44 -23.50 31.58
C ASP A 947 -60.13 -22.05 31.14
N LYS A 948 -60.06 -21.10 32.06
CA LYS A 948 -59.67 -19.70 31.83
C LYS A 948 -58.18 -19.45 32.08
N LEU A 949 -57.57 -20.12 33.06
CA LEU A 949 -56.15 -20.00 33.44
C LEU A 949 -55.19 -20.71 32.46
N LYS A 950 -55.68 -21.70 31.70
CA LYS A 950 -54.88 -22.42 30.69
C LYS A 950 -54.26 -21.52 29.62
N TYR A 951 -54.90 -20.38 29.33
CA TYR A 951 -54.44 -19.40 28.35
C TYR A 951 -53.23 -18.60 28.86
N LEU A 952 -53.23 -18.23 30.15
CA LEU A 952 -52.12 -17.56 30.83
C LEU A 952 -50.89 -18.47 30.90
N ALA A 953 -51.06 -19.73 31.28
CA ALA A 953 -49.97 -20.72 31.31
C ALA A 953 -49.36 -20.95 29.92
N GLY A 954 -50.17 -20.93 28.85
CA GLY A 954 -49.70 -21.06 27.47
C GLY A 954 -48.88 -19.85 27.01
N ILE A 955 -49.34 -18.64 27.30
CA ILE A 955 -48.61 -17.41 26.98
C ILE A 955 -47.31 -17.33 27.79
N ASP A 956 -47.30 -17.69 29.08
CA ASP A 956 -46.07 -17.72 29.89
C ASP A 956 -45.05 -18.73 29.34
N LEU A 957 -45.49 -19.96 29.04
CA LEU A 957 -44.64 -20.99 28.42
C LEU A 957 -44.01 -20.51 27.10
N ILE A 958 -44.82 -19.93 26.21
CA ILE A 958 -44.34 -19.38 24.93
C ILE A 958 -43.37 -18.22 25.18
N SER A 959 -43.67 -17.33 26.13
CA SER A 959 -42.83 -16.17 26.42
C SER A 959 -41.44 -16.58 26.91
N ARG A 960 -41.34 -17.53 27.85
CA ARG A 960 -40.08 -18.00 28.43
C ARG A 960 -39.22 -18.76 27.42
N ARG A 961 -39.82 -19.56 26.53
CA ARG A 961 -39.05 -20.25 25.48
C ARG A 961 -38.58 -19.29 24.40
N THR A 962 -39.46 -18.43 23.93
CA THR A 962 -39.12 -17.45 22.89
C THR A 962 -38.11 -16.42 23.38
N GLU A 963 -38.07 -16.07 24.67
CA GLU A 963 -37.04 -15.22 25.26
C GLU A 963 -35.64 -15.84 25.15
N ALA A 964 -35.50 -17.12 25.49
CA ALA A 964 -34.22 -17.82 25.37
C ALA A 964 -33.75 -17.89 23.90
N VAL A 965 -34.68 -18.11 22.96
CA VAL A 965 -34.37 -18.13 21.52
C VAL A 965 -34.01 -16.74 21.01
N ASN A 966 -34.72 -15.69 21.42
CA ASN A 966 -34.50 -14.31 20.96
C ASN A 966 -33.10 -13.79 21.37
N ARG A 967 -32.57 -14.22 22.52
CA ARG A 967 -31.20 -13.88 22.95
C ARG A 967 -30.12 -14.44 22.01
N LEU A 968 -30.35 -15.59 21.38
CA LEU A 968 -29.40 -16.24 20.47
C LEU A 968 -29.28 -15.52 19.14
N ILE A 969 -30.32 -14.81 18.71
CA ILE A 969 -30.35 -14.13 17.42
C ILE A 969 -29.29 -13.00 17.37
N ARG A 970 -28.78 -12.53 18.51
CA ARG A 970 -27.70 -11.53 18.58
C ARG A 970 -26.32 -12.07 18.17
N TYR A 971 -26.06 -13.37 18.34
CA TYR A 971 -24.72 -13.94 18.19
C TYR A 971 -24.18 -13.85 16.75
N PRO A 972 -24.95 -14.21 15.69
CA PRO A 972 -24.49 -14.06 14.32
C PRO A 972 -24.16 -12.60 13.93
N PHE A 973 -24.91 -11.62 14.46
CA PHE A 973 -24.67 -10.21 14.15
C PHE A 973 -23.36 -9.69 14.74
N ILE A 974 -23.03 -10.07 15.98
CA ILE A 974 -21.74 -9.70 16.60
C ILE A 974 -20.59 -10.26 15.76
N ALA A 975 -20.68 -11.53 15.37
CA ALA A 975 -19.67 -12.17 14.53
C ALA A 975 -19.56 -11.50 13.14
N LEU A 976 -20.69 -11.16 12.51
CA LEU A 976 -20.72 -10.49 11.22
C LEU A 976 -20.13 -9.07 11.27
N LEU A 977 -20.40 -8.29 12.33
CA LEU A 977 -19.84 -6.95 12.49
C LEU A 977 -18.31 -6.98 12.60
N ILE A 978 -17.77 -7.92 13.37
CA ILE A 978 -16.31 -8.10 13.48
C ILE A 978 -15.73 -8.56 12.14
N MET A 979 -16.41 -9.45 11.40
CA MET A 979 -16.01 -9.86 10.04
C MET A 979 -15.92 -8.68 9.06
N ILE A 980 -16.88 -7.76 9.11
CA ILE A 980 -16.86 -6.55 8.28
C ILE A 980 -15.69 -5.64 8.72
N ALA A 981 -15.51 -5.45 10.02
CA ALA A 981 -14.38 -4.66 10.55
C ALA A 981 -13.01 -5.28 10.22
N ALA A 982 -12.93 -6.60 10.09
CA ALA A 982 -11.71 -7.31 9.70
C ALA A 982 -11.28 -7.05 8.24
N ARG A 983 -12.17 -6.50 7.40
CA ARG A 983 -11.87 -6.07 6.02
C ARG A 983 -11.75 -4.56 5.88
N ASN A 984 -11.50 -3.85 6.98
CA ASN A 984 -11.38 -2.40 6.95
C ASN A 984 -10.15 -1.95 6.14
N ASP A 985 -10.36 -0.95 5.27
CA ASP A 985 -9.32 -0.30 4.46
C ASP A 985 -8.24 0.40 5.30
N TYR A 986 -8.44 0.50 6.61
CA TYR A 986 -7.41 0.92 7.54
C TYR A 986 -6.19 -0.01 7.51
N PHE A 987 -6.43 -1.33 7.44
CA PHE A 987 -5.38 -2.36 7.52
C PHE A 987 -4.71 -2.64 6.16
N ASP A 988 -5.52 -2.81 5.11
CA ASP A 988 -5.04 -3.06 3.75
C ASP A 988 -6.15 -2.77 2.72
N ILE A 989 -5.91 -2.87 1.42
CA ILE A 989 -6.92 -2.67 0.36
C ILE A 989 -7.69 -3.96 0.14
N TRP A 990 -8.69 -4.17 0.98
CA TRP A 990 -9.57 -5.32 0.86
C TRP A 990 -10.50 -5.20 -0.33
N ASN A 991 -10.55 -6.24 -1.15
CA ASN A 991 -11.57 -6.42 -2.17
C ASN A 991 -12.90 -6.89 -1.54
N TYR A 992 -14.01 -6.41 -2.09
CA TYR A 992 -15.37 -6.75 -1.73
C TYR A 992 -16.10 -7.38 -2.92
N PRO A 993 -15.80 -8.65 -3.26
CA PRO A 993 -16.48 -9.34 -4.35
C PRO A 993 -17.99 -9.44 -4.04
N LEU A 994 -18.82 -9.37 -5.09
CA LEU A 994 -20.26 -9.40 -4.98
C LEU A 994 -20.73 -10.68 -4.28
N LEU A 995 -20.04 -11.81 -4.49
CA LEU A 995 -20.35 -13.07 -3.83
C LEU A 995 -20.31 -12.94 -2.30
N LEU A 996 -19.29 -12.25 -1.77
CA LEU A 996 -19.11 -12.04 -0.33
C LEU A 996 -20.19 -11.10 0.22
N LEU A 997 -20.49 -10.01 -0.51
CA LEU A 997 -21.54 -9.07 -0.12
C LEU A 997 -22.92 -9.75 -0.11
N LEU A 998 -23.21 -10.60 -1.11
CA LEU A 998 -24.43 -11.40 -1.17
C LEU A 998 -24.48 -12.41 -0.03
N ALA A 999 -23.35 -13.03 0.34
CA ALA A 999 -23.28 -13.90 1.50
C ALA A 999 -23.62 -13.14 2.80
N TRP A 1000 -23.04 -11.96 3.02
CA TRP A 1000 -23.34 -11.13 4.19
C TRP A 1000 -24.80 -10.67 4.22
N ALA A 1001 -25.30 -10.16 3.08
CA ALA A 1001 -26.69 -9.72 2.95
C ALA A 1001 -27.67 -10.86 3.23
N LEU A 1002 -27.44 -12.03 2.65
CA LEU A 1002 -28.28 -13.21 2.88
C LEU A 1002 -28.25 -13.64 4.36
N ASN A 1003 -27.10 -13.56 5.02
CA ASN A 1003 -27.02 -13.85 6.46
C ASN A 1003 -27.86 -12.88 7.29
N VAL A 1004 -27.81 -11.58 6.99
CA VAL A 1004 -28.64 -10.57 7.65
C VAL A 1004 -30.13 -10.82 7.39
N VAL A 1005 -30.51 -11.12 6.15
CA VAL A 1005 -31.90 -11.41 5.76
C VAL A 1005 -32.42 -12.66 6.46
N LEU A 1006 -31.62 -13.74 6.55
CA LEU A 1006 -31.99 -14.96 7.26
C LEU A 1006 -32.23 -14.70 8.76
N ALA A 1007 -31.37 -13.91 9.39
CA ALA A 1007 -31.49 -13.59 10.81
C ALA A 1007 -32.71 -12.70 11.10
N LEU A 1008 -32.92 -11.64 10.31
CA LEU A 1008 -34.10 -10.76 10.41
C LEU A 1008 -35.40 -11.50 10.08
N GLY A 1009 -35.39 -12.31 9.03
CA GLY A 1009 -36.49 -13.16 8.63
C GLY A 1009 -36.86 -14.15 9.74
N GLY A 1010 -35.87 -14.76 10.39
CA GLY A 1010 -36.06 -15.58 11.58
C GLY A 1010 -36.78 -14.82 12.69
N ALA A 1011 -36.23 -13.66 13.12
CA ALA A 1011 -36.84 -12.84 14.17
C ALA A 1011 -38.29 -12.43 13.83
N MET A 1012 -38.54 -11.99 12.58
CA MET A 1012 -39.87 -11.61 12.11
C MET A 1012 -40.86 -12.79 12.12
N LEU A 1013 -40.41 -13.97 11.70
CA LEU A 1013 -41.24 -15.18 11.70
C LEU A 1013 -41.57 -15.64 13.12
N LEU A 1014 -40.63 -15.51 14.05
CA LEU A 1014 -40.86 -15.78 15.47
C LEU A 1014 -41.88 -14.80 16.05
N TYR A 1015 -41.70 -13.49 15.82
CA TYR A 1015 -42.62 -12.43 16.24
C TYR A 1015 -44.05 -12.69 15.71
N ARG A 1016 -44.20 -12.92 14.41
CA ARG A 1016 -45.52 -13.21 13.80
C ARG A 1016 -46.16 -14.46 14.37
N SER A 1017 -45.38 -15.48 14.71
CA SER A 1017 -45.91 -16.70 15.32
C SER A 1017 -46.41 -16.47 16.75
N ALA A 1018 -45.70 -15.68 17.54
CA ALA A 1018 -46.10 -15.30 18.88
C ALA A 1018 -47.33 -14.37 18.85
N ASP A 1019 -47.33 -13.34 18.00
CA ASP A 1019 -48.45 -12.41 17.87
C ASP A 1019 -49.75 -13.12 17.44
N ARG A 1020 -49.67 -14.06 16.47
CA ARG A 1020 -50.82 -14.89 16.11
C ARG A 1020 -51.33 -15.75 17.26
N ALA A 1021 -50.42 -16.29 18.09
CA ALA A 1021 -50.79 -17.04 19.28
C ALA A 1021 -51.44 -16.13 20.34
N LYS A 1022 -50.96 -14.90 20.52
CA LYS A 1022 -51.58 -13.91 21.40
C LYS A 1022 -52.99 -13.55 20.92
N GLN A 1023 -53.17 -13.30 19.62
CA GLN A 1023 -54.46 -12.96 19.03
C GLN A 1023 -55.47 -14.11 19.10
N SER A 1024 -55.06 -15.37 18.88
CA SER A 1024 -55.97 -16.52 19.01
C SER A 1024 -56.40 -16.74 20.45
N VAL A 1025 -55.51 -16.51 21.42
CA VAL A 1025 -55.83 -16.55 22.85
C VAL A 1025 -56.83 -15.45 23.22
N LEU A 1026 -56.60 -14.20 22.79
CA LEU A 1026 -57.50 -13.07 23.02
C LEU A 1026 -58.87 -13.28 22.36
N ALA A 1027 -58.92 -13.85 21.15
CA ALA A 1027 -60.18 -14.19 20.47
C ALA A 1027 -60.94 -15.31 21.19
N GLY A 1028 -60.23 -16.28 21.78
CA GLY A 1028 -60.83 -17.32 22.64
C GLY A 1028 -61.43 -16.73 23.91
N LEU A 1029 -60.69 -15.85 24.60
CA LEU A 1029 -61.12 -15.15 25.81
C LEU A 1029 -62.30 -14.20 25.56
N SER A 1030 -62.31 -13.47 24.42
CA SER A 1030 -63.42 -12.59 24.06
C SER A 1030 -64.71 -13.37 23.76
N LYS A 1031 -64.61 -14.52 23.09
CA LYS A 1031 -65.74 -15.42 22.88
C LYS A 1031 -66.31 -15.94 24.21
N GLN A 1032 -65.43 -16.29 25.16
CA GLN A 1032 -65.85 -16.69 26.52
C GLN A 1032 -66.46 -15.52 27.31
N MET A 1033 -65.95 -14.29 27.14
CA MET A 1033 -66.52 -13.08 27.75
C MET A 1033 -67.96 -12.84 27.27
N ILE A 1034 -68.20 -12.98 25.96
CA ILE A 1034 -69.54 -12.85 25.35
C ILE A 1034 -70.48 -13.96 25.87
N GLN A 1035 -69.99 -15.20 26.01
CA GLN A 1035 -70.77 -16.31 26.58
C GLN A 1035 -71.08 -16.11 28.07
N ALA A 1036 -70.15 -15.55 28.84
CA ALA A 1036 -70.34 -15.28 30.27
C ALA A 1036 -71.33 -14.13 30.54
N LEU A 1037 -71.50 -13.21 29.59
CA LEU A 1037 -72.51 -12.14 29.64
C LEU A 1037 -73.93 -12.64 29.31
N GLY A 1038 -74.08 -13.83 28.71
CA GLY A 1038 -75.36 -14.32 28.18
C GLY A 1038 -76.21 -15.23 29.11
N LEU A 1039 -75.65 -15.81 30.17
CA LEU A 1039 -76.34 -16.83 31.01
C LEU A 1039 -75.91 -16.78 32.50
N GLY A 1040 -76.79 -16.31 33.40
CA GLY A 1040 -76.73 -16.60 34.86
C GLY A 1040 -76.53 -15.42 35.84
N LYS A 1041 -76.84 -15.66 37.14
CA LYS A 1041 -76.85 -14.68 38.25
C LYS A 1041 -75.48 -14.14 38.71
N ASP A 1042 -74.35 -14.68 38.21
CA ASP A 1042 -72.97 -14.30 38.61
C ASP A 1042 -72.15 -13.65 37.49
N HIS A 1043 -72.79 -12.91 36.58
CA HIS A 1043 -72.17 -12.39 35.35
C HIS A 1043 -71.08 -11.32 35.59
N GLU A 1044 -71.25 -10.43 36.58
CA GLU A 1044 -70.27 -9.35 36.84
C GLU A 1044 -68.91 -9.87 37.31
N VAL A 1045 -68.89 -10.86 38.20
CA VAL A 1045 -67.65 -11.41 38.75
C VAL A 1045 -66.88 -12.18 37.66
N ARG A 1046 -67.59 -12.97 36.85
CA ARG A 1046 -66.98 -13.75 35.76
C ARG A 1046 -66.47 -12.86 34.62
N ALA A 1047 -67.18 -11.77 34.30
CA ALA A 1047 -66.72 -10.80 33.32
C ALA A 1047 -65.47 -10.04 33.79
N LYS A 1048 -65.43 -9.60 35.06
CA LYS A 1048 -64.24 -8.95 35.65
C LYS A 1048 -63.02 -9.88 35.69
N GLN A 1049 -63.20 -11.17 35.99
CA GLN A 1049 -62.10 -12.15 35.93
C GLN A 1049 -61.53 -12.33 34.52
N VAL A 1050 -62.39 -12.46 33.49
CA VAL A 1050 -61.93 -12.58 32.10
C VAL A 1050 -61.26 -11.29 31.62
N GLN A 1051 -61.77 -10.12 32.04
CA GLN A 1051 -61.18 -8.82 31.73
C GLN A 1051 -59.80 -8.62 32.38
N TYR A 1052 -59.60 -9.11 33.61
CA TYR A 1052 -58.29 -9.13 34.26
C TYR A 1052 -57.29 -10.01 33.49
N ILE A 1053 -57.71 -11.20 33.06
CA ILE A 1053 -56.88 -12.13 32.27
C ILE A 1053 -56.52 -11.53 30.91
N ILE A 1054 -57.47 -10.87 30.23
CA ILE A 1054 -57.21 -10.13 28.98
C ILE A 1054 -56.14 -9.04 29.22
N GLY A 1055 -56.28 -8.28 30.30
CA GLY A 1055 -55.31 -7.24 30.68
C GLY A 1055 -53.90 -7.78 30.92
N GLU A 1056 -53.75 -8.92 31.61
CA GLU A 1056 -52.45 -9.58 31.81
C GLU A 1056 -51.85 -10.13 30.51
N VAL A 1057 -52.65 -10.76 29.65
CA VAL A 1057 -52.18 -11.25 28.34
C VAL A 1057 -51.75 -10.09 27.44
N GLU A 1058 -52.48 -8.97 27.45
CA GLU A 1058 -52.12 -7.75 26.73
C GLU A 1058 -50.84 -7.11 27.27
N ALA A 1059 -50.70 -7.02 28.60
CA ALA A 1059 -49.55 -6.46 29.29
C ALA A 1059 -48.27 -7.30 29.18
N ASN A 1060 -48.37 -8.60 28.87
CA ASN A 1060 -47.19 -9.46 28.73
C ASN A 1060 -46.35 -9.10 27.48
N GLN A 1061 -45.25 -8.38 27.73
CA GLN A 1061 -44.21 -7.99 26.77
C GLN A 1061 -42.90 -8.72 27.02
N LYS A 1062 -42.93 -10.05 27.15
CA LYS A 1062 -41.73 -10.89 27.30
C LYS A 1062 -41.48 -11.78 26.07
N GLY A 1063 -40.22 -12.10 25.82
CA GLY A 1063 -39.82 -12.98 24.71
C GLY A 1063 -40.18 -12.43 23.34
N ALA A 1064 -40.90 -13.22 22.52
CA ALA A 1064 -41.34 -12.82 21.19
C ALA A 1064 -42.62 -11.96 21.17
N PHE A 1065 -43.23 -11.66 22.33
CA PHE A 1065 -44.37 -10.72 22.43
C PHE A 1065 -43.95 -9.24 22.51
N VAL A 1066 -42.65 -8.97 22.63
CA VAL A 1066 -42.09 -7.61 22.56
C VAL A 1066 -42.29 -7.05 21.14
N PRO A 1067 -42.72 -5.76 20.99
CA PRO A 1067 -42.83 -5.12 19.69
C PRO A 1067 -41.56 -5.29 18.85
N PHE A 1068 -41.72 -5.53 17.54
CA PHE A 1068 -40.60 -5.89 16.67
C PHE A 1068 -39.42 -4.91 16.73
N TYR A 1069 -39.68 -3.60 16.83
CA TYR A 1069 -38.64 -2.57 16.91
C TYR A 1069 -37.83 -2.57 18.21
N GLN A 1070 -38.39 -3.09 19.31
CA GLN A 1070 -37.69 -3.29 20.59
C GLN A 1070 -37.03 -4.67 20.67
N GLN A 1071 -37.15 -5.49 19.62
CA GLN A 1071 -36.44 -6.75 19.62
C GLN A 1071 -34.94 -6.48 19.52
N PRO A 1072 -34.12 -7.20 20.29
CA PRO A 1072 -32.69 -6.89 20.38
C PRO A 1072 -31.95 -7.00 19.05
N VAL A 1073 -32.48 -7.81 18.15
CA VAL A 1073 -31.98 -7.99 16.79
C VAL A 1073 -32.07 -6.69 16.02
N VAL A 1074 -33.24 -6.04 16.04
CA VAL A 1074 -33.48 -4.77 15.35
C VAL A 1074 -32.63 -3.67 15.95
N GLU A 1075 -32.50 -3.64 17.27
CA GLU A 1075 -31.64 -2.68 17.98
C GLU A 1075 -30.17 -2.85 17.56
N SER A 1076 -29.64 -4.08 17.64
CA SER A 1076 -28.25 -4.38 17.26
C SER A 1076 -27.96 -4.18 15.76
N SER A 1077 -28.93 -4.45 14.89
CA SER A 1077 -28.76 -4.22 13.45
C SER A 1077 -28.87 -2.74 13.08
N LEU A 1078 -29.65 -1.93 13.81
CA LEU A 1078 -29.64 -0.48 13.65
C LEU A 1078 -28.30 0.14 14.04
N TYR A 1079 -27.71 -0.25 15.18
CA TYR A 1079 -26.37 0.20 15.56
C TYR A 1079 -25.31 -0.25 14.55
N GLY A 1080 -25.39 -1.49 14.06
CA GLY A 1080 -24.51 -2.00 13.01
C GLY A 1080 -24.62 -1.24 11.69
N LEU A 1081 -25.84 -0.94 11.25
CA LEU A 1081 -26.11 -0.15 10.04
C LEU A 1081 -25.61 1.29 10.18
N VAL A 1082 -25.84 1.91 11.34
CA VAL A 1082 -25.36 3.27 11.64
C VAL A 1082 -23.83 3.30 11.64
N ALA A 1083 -23.17 2.31 12.26
CA ALA A 1083 -21.71 2.20 12.24
C ALA A 1083 -21.16 1.97 10.81
N LEU A 1084 -21.82 1.13 10.02
CA LEU A 1084 -21.47 0.90 8.62
C LEU A 1084 -21.62 2.17 7.77
N LEU A 1085 -22.74 2.89 7.93
CA LEU A 1085 -23.00 4.14 7.21
C LEU A 1085 -22.03 5.25 7.63
N GLN A 1086 -21.68 5.32 8.92
CA GLN A 1086 -20.68 6.25 9.43
C GLN A 1086 -19.27 5.93 8.90
N TYR A 1087 -18.95 4.63 8.75
CA TYR A 1087 -17.70 4.18 8.14
C TYR A 1087 -17.65 4.49 6.64
N LEU A 1088 -18.73 4.22 5.89
CA LEU A 1088 -18.85 4.59 4.47
C LEU A 1088 -18.82 6.11 4.24
N TYR A 1089 -19.16 6.91 5.25
CA TYR A 1089 -19.11 8.38 5.22
C TYR A 1089 -17.72 8.97 5.52
N LEU A 1090 -16.90 8.26 6.29
CA LEU A 1090 -15.53 8.69 6.66
C LEU A 1090 -14.47 8.26 5.62
N LYS A 1091 -14.87 7.45 4.64
CA LYS A 1091 -14.06 6.96 3.54
C LYS A 1091 -14.23 7.86 2.32
#